data_AF-A0ABD2B5L2-F1
#
_entry.id   AF-A0ABD2B5L2-F1
#
_cell.length_a   1.000
_cell.length_b   1.000
_cell.length_c   1.000
_cell.angle_alpha   90.00
_cell.angle_beta   90.00
_cell.angle_gamma   90.00
#
_symmetry.space_group_name_H-M   'P 1'
#
loop_
_entity.id
_entity.type
_entity.pdbx_description
1 polymer ?
#
loop_
_entity_poly.entity_id
_entity_poly.type
_entity_poly.pdbx_seq_one_letter_code
_entity_poly.pdbx_strand_id
1 'polypeptide(L)'
;MSRSDCATDVGSGWRECAKWLTRCGALRADHKANWPNATPFDLAYTLRDGVLLCNLLNTVDSGCIDMKDVNQKPQMAQFLCLRNIKVFLSACSTIFGLSDSDLFEPSMLFDLSNFQRVLCTLSALSNCHRLRQKSIPGFSVGHSRSQEDIYKDLQSAGVGPTAGVVAFTIKPRPMDLGESEVYQELLCFSTPPQHDWPSTEKVYVVLREDEGRRRRFRRREGDEAGGGGDNDDSVGEEDGYGAYCSHAQSEEIYQDLCSLHLPPPPSVVQGGAISGGEKRDYVIQELVETERNYSDVLNSLLKHFARPLSSLLRPEDSARIFFGIKELSEIHAGFHSQLRKARNGAALAQVFLDWREKFLIYGDYCANLTLAQNTLQEACVKNEVFNQEVIRCQQDSNNGKFKLRDILSVPMQRVLKYHLLLDKLVEETPRDWHEDRRQLSEAREVMVDVAQYINEVKRDADTLDIIKDIEASIIDWDVPEDAQLKDYGRLLRDGELKVKAHGDQRIKARYAFVFEQIILICKAGRGDQYCYRDFLRLDDYRLEDHTGRRTLGRDSRWSYQWLLVHKQAYTAYTLYARTEEQKQMWIKALQDAMDNVNPAACRNTNHKFKLTTFDTARSCQRCGRFLKGCIFQGYRCEVCRLAVHKQCIAHSGRCMPIPPPPPPPPPLPCERALSAKLWFVGEMGRDTASNKLEPREDGTYMLRIRPAGQPRLKHETNYALSIKADGAVKHIKIFKRDVDGADLYYLSESRFFKSVVELVEYYERASLAENFEKLDQRLLWPFRRVLAKALFDFHGSERNQLSLRRGCRVVVLSKEGDAKGWWKGKIGDQVGFFPKEYVLYKIPKLSHSSNPLIRNGSAYMYITSDTVHKEWDLSIKDIGDKTSIPGNTLASLYNDNIAENLLWILYNDDPPNSTVVGKYGHAKGIVAADHNQGFWMIHSVPNFPPIPNKGISPQHKITDDRLTVDGLSSNSKYSYPTSGHVRGQSFLCISFKANQLDIVGRQLIYSQIIVYRKNLPKELSSQYPTLTDAANQIRIKNPPYSNKEVIKSSASLEFVSFAKSDKWQKDLYSDLVAPQLRSNLFVESYLNGPGKLNSNCHGLEVHNIKSVKLQAANIQFTSTQDHSKWVVTMDNKKNKSWVCIGDINRANTQYNRGGGTVCLNLFYLWKNYRDSVNDVEPCPKRSIFKKISSWFG
;
A
#
# COMPACT_ATOMS: atom_id res chain seq x y z
N MET A 1 -22.51 -68.21 -22.36
CA MET A 1 -21.06 -68.12 -22.63
C MET A 1 -20.70 -66.65 -22.51
N SER A 2 -20.28 -66.21 -21.32
CA SER A 2 -18.86 -66.03 -20.91
C SER A 2 -18.35 -64.65 -21.34
N ARG A 3 -18.60 -63.64 -20.49
CA ARG A 3 -17.61 -63.06 -19.55
C ARG A 3 -16.63 -62.11 -20.22
N SER A 4 -17.04 -60.84 -20.31
CA SER A 4 -16.14 -59.69 -20.35
C SER A 4 -15.77 -59.32 -18.92
N ASP A 5 -14.79 -60.01 -18.34
CA ASP A 5 -14.36 -59.75 -16.96
C ASP A 5 -13.57 -58.43 -16.87
N CYS A 6 -13.87 -57.70 -15.80
CA CYS A 6 -13.28 -56.41 -15.44
C CYS A 6 -11.75 -56.40 -15.51
N ALA A 7 -11.18 -55.45 -16.26
CA ALA A 7 -9.88 -54.89 -15.93
C ALA A 7 -10.02 -54.13 -14.60
N THR A 8 -9.80 -54.85 -13.49
CA THR A 8 -9.81 -54.25 -12.16
C THR A 8 -8.58 -53.36 -12.01
N ASP A 9 -8.81 -52.10 -11.67
CA ASP A 9 -7.77 -51.18 -11.24
C ASP A 9 -7.15 -51.72 -9.94
N VAL A 10 -5.98 -52.37 -10.06
CA VAL A 10 -5.18 -52.82 -8.93
C VAL A 10 -4.55 -51.57 -8.31
N GLY A 11 -5.35 -50.94 -7.44
CA GLY A 11 -5.10 -49.59 -6.94
C GLY A 11 -3.66 -49.37 -6.47
N SER A 12 -3.06 -48.29 -6.97
CA SER A 12 -1.73 -47.84 -6.57
C SER A 12 -1.64 -47.72 -5.05
N GLY A 13 -0.70 -48.42 -4.41
CA GLY A 13 -0.69 -48.64 -2.95
C GLY A 13 -0.76 -47.38 -2.06
N TRP A 14 -0.34 -46.23 -2.58
CA TRP A 14 -0.51 -44.93 -1.90
C TRP A 14 -1.99 -44.53 -1.72
N ARG A 15 -2.88 -44.85 -2.67
CA ARG A 15 -4.33 -44.58 -2.54
C ARG A 15 -4.97 -45.43 -1.44
N GLU A 16 -4.54 -46.68 -1.29
CA GLU A 16 -4.99 -47.52 -0.17
C GLU A 16 -4.45 -47.03 1.17
N CYS A 17 -3.24 -46.46 1.20
CA CYS A 17 -2.72 -45.74 2.37
C CYS A 17 -3.58 -44.51 2.71
N ALA A 18 -3.93 -43.66 1.73
CA ALA A 18 -4.80 -42.49 1.95
C ALA A 18 -6.19 -42.88 2.50
N LYS A 19 -6.80 -43.92 1.91
CA LYS A 19 -8.05 -44.52 2.41
C LYS A 19 -7.88 -45.09 3.82
N TRP A 20 -6.76 -45.73 4.14
CA TRP A 20 -6.49 -46.26 5.48
C TRP A 20 -6.35 -45.16 6.53
N LEU A 21 -5.60 -44.09 6.23
CA LEU A 21 -5.50 -42.90 7.10
C LEU A 21 -6.88 -42.27 7.33
N THR A 22 -7.74 -42.29 6.30
CA THR A 22 -9.14 -41.84 6.41
C THR A 22 -9.97 -42.75 7.33
N ARG A 23 -9.81 -44.07 7.23
CA ARG A 23 -10.46 -45.03 8.17
C ARG A 23 -9.96 -44.89 9.61
N CYS A 24 -8.72 -44.43 9.81
CA CYS A 24 -8.15 -44.17 11.13
C CYS A 24 -8.56 -42.81 11.73
N GLY A 25 -9.34 -42.00 11.02
CA GLY A 25 -9.69 -40.64 11.46
C GLY A 25 -8.53 -39.62 11.37
N ALA A 26 -7.35 -40.02 10.89
CA ALA A 26 -6.19 -39.15 10.76
C ALA A 26 -6.28 -38.22 9.54
N LEU A 27 -7.04 -38.62 8.51
CA LEU A 27 -7.31 -37.86 7.28
C LEU A 27 -8.82 -37.71 7.07
N ARG A 28 -9.28 -36.58 6.54
CA ARG A 28 -10.70 -36.40 6.19
C ARG A 28 -11.03 -37.01 4.82
N ALA A 29 -12.28 -37.44 4.64
CA ALA A 29 -12.75 -38.03 3.38
C ALA A 29 -12.72 -37.04 2.18
N ASP A 30 -12.82 -35.74 2.43
CA ASP A 30 -12.81 -34.66 1.44
C ASP A 30 -11.40 -34.11 1.12
N HIS A 31 -10.36 -34.61 1.79
CA HIS A 31 -8.97 -34.15 1.64
C HIS A 31 -8.41 -34.35 0.22
N LYS A 32 -7.54 -33.44 -0.26
CA LYS A 32 -6.94 -33.47 -1.62
C LYS A 32 -6.32 -34.83 -1.97
N ALA A 33 -5.60 -35.47 -1.04
CA ALA A 33 -5.01 -36.79 -1.25
C ALA A 33 -6.02 -37.93 -1.51
N ASN A 34 -7.31 -37.73 -1.23
CA ASN A 34 -8.40 -38.67 -1.56
C ASN A 34 -9.09 -38.35 -2.91
N TRP A 35 -8.74 -37.26 -3.59
CA TRP A 35 -9.41 -36.86 -4.84
C TRP A 35 -9.07 -37.81 -6.01
N PRO A 36 -9.96 -37.94 -7.01
CA PRO A 36 -9.74 -38.81 -8.17
C PRO A 36 -8.45 -38.46 -8.94
N ASN A 37 -8.16 -37.18 -9.12
CA ASN A 37 -6.99 -36.64 -9.82
C ASN A 37 -5.72 -36.53 -8.96
N ALA A 38 -5.76 -36.93 -7.68
CA ALA A 38 -4.60 -36.85 -6.79
C ALA A 38 -3.45 -37.76 -7.22
N THR A 39 -2.24 -37.39 -6.81
CA THR A 39 -0.97 -38.05 -7.13
C THR A 39 -0.29 -38.61 -5.87
N PRO A 40 0.73 -39.49 -5.99
CA PRO A 40 1.53 -39.91 -4.84
C PRO A 40 2.20 -38.74 -4.10
N PHE A 41 2.51 -37.65 -4.82
CA PHE A 41 3.15 -36.46 -4.27
C PHE A 41 2.23 -35.75 -3.26
N ASP A 42 0.92 -35.67 -3.54
CA ASP A 42 -0.05 -35.05 -2.63
C ASP A 42 -0.05 -35.73 -1.26
N LEU A 43 -0.13 -37.07 -1.23
CA LEU A 43 -0.04 -37.83 0.02
C LEU A 43 1.33 -37.71 0.69
N ALA A 44 2.42 -37.81 -0.08
CA ALA A 44 3.76 -37.74 0.45
C ALA A 44 4.05 -36.37 1.10
N TYR A 45 3.53 -35.29 0.50
CA TYR A 45 3.59 -33.93 1.06
C TYR A 45 2.74 -33.80 2.34
N THR A 46 1.53 -34.37 2.38
CA THR A 46 0.68 -34.40 3.59
C THR A 46 1.34 -35.09 4.79
N LEU A 47 2.22 -36.07 4.55
CA LEU A 47 2.91 -36.82 5.62
C LEU A 47 4.28 -36.22 6.00
N ARG A 48 4.78 -35.27 5.22
CA ARG A 48 6.21 -34.89 5.15
C ARG A 48 6.82 -34.34 6.44
N ASP A 49 5.99 -33.77 7.31
CA ASP A 49 6.40 -33.11 8.56
C ASP A 49 6.29 -33.99 9.81
N GLY A 50 5.79 -35.23 9.67
CA GLY A 50 5.53 -36.15 10.76
C GLY A 50 4.37 -35.80 11.70
N VAL A 51 3.69 -34.65 11.55
CA VAL A 51 2.60 -34.25 12.46
C VAL A 51 1.41 -35.17 12.31
N LEU A 52 0.95 -35.39 11.06
CA LEU A 52 -0.17 -36.30 10.80
C LEU A 52 0.16 -37.76 11.18
N LEU A 53 1.44 -38.14 11.14
CA LEU A 53 1.91 -39.46 11.57
C LEU A 53 1.90 -39.63 13.10
N CYS A 54 2.33 -38.62 13.85
CA CYS A 54 2.25 -38.64 15.31
C CYS A 54 0.79 -38.57 15.79
N ASN A 55 -0.01 -37.70 15.18
CA ASN A 55 -1.43 -37.55 15.50
C ASN A 55 -2.20 -38.84 15.17
N LEU A 56 -1.88 -39.53 14.07
CA LEU A 56 -2.43 -40.85 13.73
C LEU A 56 -2.19 -41.88 14.85
N LEU A 57 -0.95 -42.02 15.32
CA LEU A 57 -0.65 -43.01 16.37
C LEU A 57 -1.41 -42.68 17.66
N ASN A 58 -1.41 -41.42 18.09
CA ASN A 58 -2.11 -41.01 19.31
C ASN A 58 -3.64 -41.14 19.17
N THR A 59 -4.22 -40.84 18.00
CA THR A 59 -5.67 -41.03 17.72
C THR A 59 -6.08 -42.50 17.86
N VAL A 60 -5.28 -43.45 17.34
CA VAL A 60 -5.66 -44.87 17.37
C VAL A 60 -5.27 -45.56 18.69
N ASP A 61 -4.23 -45.08 19.38
CA ASP A 61 -3.86 -45.54 20.72
C ASP A 61 -3.38 -44.37 21.60
N SER A 62 -4.28 -43.87 22.44
CA SER A 62 -4.06 -42.65 23.22
C SER A 62 -2.92 -42.80 24.24
N GLY A 63 -2.06 -41.78 24.31
CA GLY A 63 -0.91 -41.75 25.20
C GLY A 63 0.30 -42.56 24.72
N CYS A 64 0.31 -43.08 23.48
CA CYS A 64 1.49 -43.73 22.91
C CYS A 64 2.63 -42.75 22.56
N ILE A 65 2.33 -41.46 22.41
CA ILE A 65 3.31 -40.39 22.20
C ILE A 65 2.99 -39.26 23.18
N ASP A 66 4.00 -38.73 23.88
CA ASP A 66 3.82 -37.45 24.56
C ASP A 66 3.77 -36.35 23.50
N MET A 67 2.61 -35.73 23.35
CA MET A 67 2.38 -34.67 22.37
C MET A 67 3.18 -33.39 22.68
N LYS A 68 3.87 -33.31 23.83
CA LYS A 68 4.84 -32.26 24.15
C LYS A 68 6.14 -32.39 23.35
N ASP A 69 6.52 -33.61 22.96
CA ASP A 69 7.72 -33.86 22.14
C ASP A 69 7.47 -33.58 20.64
N VAL A 70 6.20 -33.57 20.23
CA VAL A 70 5.75 -33.35 18.85
C VAL A 70 5.49 -31.87 18.60
N ASN A 71 6.28 -31.25 17.73
CA ASN A 71 5.98 -29.90 17.29
C ASN A 71 4.81 -29.93 16.29
N GLN A 72 3.62 -29.49 16.71
CA GLN A 72 2.40 -29.47 15.89
C GLN A 72 2.43 -28.47 14.72
N LYS A 73 3.38 -27.53 14.68
CA LYS A 73 3.55 -26.52 13.63
C LYS A 73 5.02 -26.36 13.25
N PRO A 74 5.64 -27.38 12.62
CA PRO A 74 7.08 -27.38 12.39
C PRO A 74 7.54 -26.41 11.28
N GLN A 75 6.61 -25.70 10.62
CA GLN A 75 6.89 -24.69 9.57
C GLN A 75 7.83 -25.18 8.44
N MET A 76 7.87 -26.49 8.18
CA MET A 76 8.84 -27.13 7.27
C MET A 76 10.33 -26.93 7.65
N ALA A 77 10.64 -26.48 8.87
CA ALA A 77 11.99 -26.51 9.41
C ALA A 77 12.47 -27.96 9.51
N GLN A 78 13.63 -28.27 8.91
CA GLN A 78 14.07 -29.64 8.73
C GLN A 78 14.29 -30.33 10.09
N PHE A 79 14.85 -29.62 11.06
CA PHE A 79 15.02 -30.02 12.45
C PHE A 79 13.71 -30.54 13.06
N LEU A 80 12.63 -29.75 13.01
CA LEU A 80 11.36 -30.09 13.66
C LEU A 80 10.60 -31.19 12.92
N CYS A 81 10.58 -31.16 11.58
CA CYS A 81 9.97 -32.23 10.79
C CYS A 81 10.70 -33.56 11.04
N LEU A 82 12.03 -33.56 11.07
CA LEU A 82 12.80 -34.76 11.41
C LEU A 82 12.60 -35.19 12.86
N ARG A 83 12.44 -34.25 13.82
CA ARG A 83 12.10 -34.56 15.22
C ARG A 83 10.77 -35.31 15.31
N ASN A 84 9.71 -34.77 14.71
CA ASN A 84 8.40 -35.41 14.65
C ASN A 84 8.46 -36.81 14.00
N ILE A 85 9.14 -36.93 12.85
CA ILE A 85 9.30 -38.23 12.16
C ILE A 85 10.09 -39.23 13.03
N LYS A 86 11.15 -38.80 13.73
CA LYS A 86 11.88 -39.64 14.70
C LYS A 86 10.98 -40.10 15.85
N VAL A 87 10.14 -39.22 16.41
CA VAL A 87 9.18 -39.57 17.47
C VAL A 87 8.18 -40.64 16.99
N PHE A 88 7.60 -40.45 15.81
CA PHE A 88 6.72 -41.45 15.17
C PHE A 88 7.43 -42.81 14.96
N LEU A 89 8.64 -42.81 14.42
CA LEU A 89 9.41 -44.05 14.18
C LEU A 89 9.83 -44.74 15.50
N SER A 90 10.18 -43.95 16.52
CA SER A 90 10.49 -44.46 17.86
C SER A 90 9.28 -45.16 18.47
N ALA A 91 8.09 -44.57 18.37
CA ALA A 91 6.85 -45.20 18.82
C ALA A 91 6.54 -46.47 18.01
N CYS A 92 6.69 -46.44 16.67
CA CYS A 92 6.53 -47.61 15.81
C CYS A 92 7.40 -48.81 16.27
N SER A 93 8.67 -48.56 16.59
CA SER A 93 9.58 -49.59 17.10
C SER A 93 9.20 -50.04 18.52
N THR A 94 9.15 -49.10 19.47
CA THR A 94 9.10 -49.42 20.92
C THR A 94 7.71 -49.81 21.43
N ILE A 95 6.64 -49.33 20.81
CA ILE A 95 5.25 -49.48 21.29
C ILE A 95 4.41 -50.38 20.37
N PHE A 96 4.65 -50.30 19.06
CA PHE A 96 3.96 -51.10 18.05
C PHE A 96 4.76 -52.32 17.57
N GLY A 97 6.04 -52.44 17.97
CA GLY A 97 6.85 -53.64 17.78
C GLY A 97 7.36 -53.87 16.36
N LEU A 98 7.48 -52.82 15.55
CA LEU A 98 8.05 -52.92 14.19
C LEU A 98 9.58 -53.11 14.28
N SER A 99 10.12 -53.97 13.40
CA SER A 99 11.57 -54.19 13.32
C SER A 99 12.27 -53.06 12.57
N ASP A 100 13.58 -52.86 12.81
CA ASP A 100 14.38 -51.88 12.07
C ASP A 100 14.33 -52.09 10.54
N SER A 101 14.12 -53.34 10.09
CA SER A 101 13.90 -53.68 8.68
C SER A 101 12.58 -53.13 8.10
N ASP A 102 11.55 -52.94 8.93
CA ASP A 102 10.24 -52.42 8.53
C ASP A 102 10.20 -50.90 8.48
N LEU A 103 11.15 -50.21 9.11
CA LEU A 103 11.20 -48.75 9.24
C LEU A 103 11.86 -48.08 8.03
N PHE A 104 11.56 -46.78 7.86
CA PHE A 104 12.23 -45.87 6.93
C PHE A 104 13.17 -44.91 7.69
N GLU A 105 14.22 -44.43 7.03
CA GLU A 105 15.07 -43.37 7.61
C GLU A 105 14.33 -42.02 7.51
N PRO A 106 14.34 -41.13 8.52
CA PRO A 106 13.59 -39.88 8.51
C PRO A 106 13.71 -39.02 7.24
N SER A 107 14.91 -38.97 6.63
CA SER A 107 15.15 -38.26 5.36
C SER A 107 14.44 -38.85 4.14
N MET A 108 14.05 -40.14 4.16
CA MET A 108 13.31 -40.77 3.05
C MET A 108 11.93 -40.14 2.84
N LEU A 109 11.28 -39.71 3.92
CA LEU A 109 10.03 -38.97 3.90
C LEU A 109 10.27 -37.47 3.72
N PHE A 110 11.16 -36.87 4.52
CA PHE A 110 11.38 -35.41 4.45
C PHE A 110 11.96 -34.93 3.11
N ASP A 111 12.94 -35.65 2.55
CA ASP A 111 13.49 -35.35 1.23
C ASP A 111 12.66 -35.97 0.09
N LEU A 112 11.59 -36.73 0.38
CA LEU A 112 10.80 -37.49 -0.60
C LEU A 112 11.63 -38.48 -1.46
N SER A 113 12.78 -38.91 -0.93
CA SER A 113 13.79 -39.69 -1.66
C SER A 113 13.54 -41.20 -1.70
N ASN A 114 12.59 -41.72 -0.91
CA ASN A 114 12.12 -43.11 -1.03
C ASN A 114 10.73 -43.25 -0.40
N PHE A 115 9.70 -42.76 -1.09
CA PHE A 115 8.34 -42.81 -0.56
C PHE A 115 7.77 -44.24 -0.51
N GLN A 116 8.26 -45.16 -1.35
CA GLN A 116 7.88 -46.58 -1.27
C GLN A 116 8.23 -47.19 0.10
N ARG A 117 9.40 -46.88 0.66
CA ARG A 117 9.78 -47.35 2.00
C ARG A 117 8.80 -46.86 3.07
N VAL A 118 8.36 -45.60 2.98
CA VAL A 118 7.35 -45.02 3.88
C VAL A 118 6.02 -45.76 3.78
N LEU A 119 5.55 -46.04 2.56
CA LEU A 119 4.33 -46.82 2.32
C LEU A 119 4.45 -48.25 2.87
N CYS A 120 5.61 -48.90 2.74
CA CYS A 120 5.88 -50.20 3.35
C CYS A 120 5.82 -50.15 4.89
N THR A 121 6.41 -49.15 5.53
CA THR A 121 6.33 -48.98 7.00
C THR A 121 4.89 -48.75 7.47
N LEU A 122 4.12 -47.91 6.77
CA LEU A 122 2.70 -47.69 7.08
C LEU A 122 1.85 -48.94 6.82
N SER A 123 2.18 -49.73 5.78
CA SER A 123 1.58 -51.03 5.52
C SER A 123 1.85 -52.02 6.67
N ALA A 124 3.10 -52.11 7.14
CA ALA A 124 3.48 -52.96 8.27
C ALA A 124 2.77 -52.52 9.56
N LEU A 125 2.78 -51.23 9.85
CA LEU A 125 2.06 -50.61 10.98
C LEU A 125 0.57 -50.95 10.94
N SER A 126 -0.11 -50.74 9.80
CA SER A 126 -1.54 -51.02 9.65
C SER A 126 -1.92 -52.50 9.85
N ASN A 127 -0.93 -53.41 9.76
CA ASN A 127 -1.11 -54.84 9.94
C ASN A 127 -0.52 -55.37 11.26
N CYS A 128 0.10 -54.53 12.10
CA CYS A 128 0.65 -54.96 13.38
C CYS A 128 -0.47 -55.46 14.31
N HIS A 129 -0.12 -56.36 15.23
CA HIS A 129 -1.06 -56.99 16.15
C HIS A 129 -1.89 -55.97 16.95
N ARG A 130 -1.22 -54.92 17.46
CA ARG A 130 -1.82 -53.87 18.30
C ARG A 130 -2.87 -53.03 17.56
N LEU A 131 -2.66 -52.73 16.27
CA LEU A 131 -3.62 -51.96 15.46
C LEU A 131 -4.75 -52.83 14.91
N ARG A 132 -4.49 -54.11 14.58
CA ARG A 132 -5.54 -55.06 14.19
C ARG A 132 -6.57 -55.32 15.31
N GLN A 133 -6.17 -55.23 16.56
CA GLN A 133 -7.08 -55.32 17.72
C GLN A 133 -8.07 -54.15 17.83
N LYS A 134 -7.85 -53.02 17.14
CA LYS A 134 -8.74 -51.85 17.13
C LYS A 134 -9.84 -51.95 16.06
N SER A 135 -9.99 -53.10 15.40
CA SER A 135 -11.00 -53.39 14.35
C SER A 135 -10.91 -52.52 13.09
N ILE A 136 -9.77 -51.86 12.84
CA ILE A 136 -9.54 -51.05 11.63
C ILE A 136 -8.85 -51.94 10.56
N PRO A 137 -9.45 -52.16 9.38
CA PRO A 137 -8.81 -52.94 8.31
C PRO A 137 -7.56 -52.23 7.79
N GLY A 138 -6.40 -52.88 7.91
CA GLY A 138 -5.12 -52.44 7.35
C GLY A 138 -5.10 -52.44 5.82
N PHE A 139 -3.94 -52.13 5.24
CA PHE A 139 -3.73 -52.16 3.79
C PHE A 139 -2.41 -52.89 3.44
N SER A 140 -2.23 -53.24 2.17
CA SER A 140 -1.04 -53.92 1.66
C SER A 140 -0.48 -53.19 0.45
N VAL A 141 0.86 -53.08 0.38
CA VAL A 141 1.57 -52.52 -0.78
C VAL A 141 2.17 -53.67 -1.61
N GLY A 142 1.93 -53.66 -2.93
CA GLY A 142 2.43 -54.70 -3.83
C GLY A 142 3.91 -54.54 -4.18
N HIS A 143 4.67 -55.63 -4.14
CA HIS A 143 6.06 -55.67 -4.62
C HIS A 143 6.14 -55.89 -6.14
N SER A 144 5.85 -54.84 -6.92
CA SER A 144 6.14 -54.81 -8.35
C SER A 144 7.36 -53.94 -8.66
N ARG A 145 8.33 -54.47 -9.42
CA ARG A 145 9.47 -53.70 -9.94
C ARG A 145 9.03 -52.47 -10.75
N SER A 146 7.87 -52.51 -11.41
CA SER A 146 7.34 -51.35 -12.16
C SER A 146 6.71 -50.27 -11.28
N GLN A 147 6.37 -50.57 -10.02
CA GLN A 147 5.86 -49.59 -9.07
C GLN A 147 6.99 -48.89 -8.29
N GLU A 148 8.11 -49.57 -8.05
CA GLU A 148 9.27 -48.96 -7.37
C GLU A 148 9.81 -47.73 -8.10
N ASP A 149 9.82 -47.74 -9.43
CA ASP A 149 10.32 -46.61 -10.23
C ASP A 149 9.41 -45.37 -10.16
N ILE A 150 8.14 -45.51 -9.77
CA ILE A 150 7.18 -44.40 -9.58
C ILE A 150 7.50 -43.60 -8.32
N TYR A 151 8.11 -44.23 -7.31
CA TYR A 151 8.33 -43.64 -5.98
C TYR A 151 9.82 -43.45 -5.61
N LYS A 152 10.74 -43.76 -6.53
CA LYS A 152 12.20 -43.71 -6.31
C LYS A 152 12.77 -42.29 -6.22
N ASP A 153 12.16 -41.31 -6.90
CA ASP A 153 12.58 -39.91 -6.82
C ASP A 153 11.42 -38.96 -7.18
N LEU A 154 10.53 -38.74 -6.22
CA LEU A 154 9.39 -37.82 -6.38
C LEU A 154 9.81 -36.34 -6.51
N GLN A 155 11.09 -35.98 -6.32
CA GLN A 155 11.57 -34.62 -6.62
C GLN A 155 11.62 -34.36 -8.13
N SER A 156 11.92 -35.39 -8.93
CA SER A 156 12.20 -35.26 -10.36
C SER A 156 10.94 -35.21 -11.26
N ALA A 157 9.82 -35.72 -10.78
CA ALA A 157 8.57 -35.84 -11.55
C ALA A 157 7.73 -34.54 -11.63
N GLY A 158 8.12 -33.47 -10.93
CA GLY A 158 7.34 -32.22 -10.84
C GLY A 158 7.45 -31.27 -12.03
N VAL A 159 8.12 -31.63 -13.13
CA VAL A 159 8.42 -30.71 -14.24
C VAL A 159 7.35 -30.78 -15.35
N GLY A 160 6.24 -30.07 -15.12
CA GLY A 160 5.32 -29.61 -16.16
C GLY A 160 5.31 -28.08 -16.25
N PRO A 161 4.93 -27.44 -17.37
CA PRO A 161 5.18 -26.00 -17.61
C PRO A 161 4.47 -25.00 -16.69
N THR A 162 3.60 -25.43 -15.79
CA THR A 162 2.72 -24.57 -14.96
C THR A 162 2.93 -24.74 -13.44
N ALA A 163 3.78 -25.66 -12.98
CA ALA A 163 4.06 -25.88 -11.55
C ALA A 163 5.35 -25.17 -11.12
N GLY A 164 5.26 -23.87 -10.82
CA GLY A 164 6.37 -23.11 -10.25
C GLY A 164 6.66 -23.56 -8.82
N VAL A 165 7.69 -24.39 -8.60
CA VAL A 165 8.09 -24.88 -7.27
C VAL A 165 8.47 -23.71 -6.37
N VAL A 166 7.56 -23.35 -5.45
CA VAL A 166 7.80 -22.32 -4.43
C VAL A 166 8.75 -22.88 -3.38
N ALA A 167 10.05 -22.67 -3.59
CA ALA A 167 11.05 -22.92 -2.58
C ALA A 167 10.83 -21.99 -1.38
N PHE A 168 10.28 -22.53 -0.27
CA PHE A 168 10.23 -21.92 1.06
C PHE A 168 11.66 -21.65 1.58
N THR A 169 12.22 -20.54 1.12
CA THR A 169 12.99 -19.63 1.96
C THR A 169 11.99 -18.83 2.78
N ILE A 170 12.26 -18.63 4.07
CA ILE A 170 11.60 -17.60 4.86
C ILE A 170 12.02 -16.24 4.28
N LYS A 171 11.27 -15.78 3.27
CA LYS A 171 11.36 -14.41 2.78
C LYS A 171 10.47 -13.54 3.65
N PRO A 172 10.89 -12.31 3.98
CA PRO A 172 9.93 -11.25 4.22
C PRO A 172 9.09 -11.13 2.94
N ARG A 173 7.81 -11.55 2.97
CA ARG A 173 6.93 -11.46 1.81
C ARG A 173 6.81 -9.98 1.39
N PRO A 174 6.80 -9.66 0.09
CA PRO A 174 6.32 -8.37 -0.38
C PRO A 174 4.91 -8.10 0.18
N MET A 175 4.62 -6.83 0.48
CA MET A 175 3.50 -6.43 1.35
C MET A 175 2.14 -6.36 0.61
N ASP A 176 1.86 -7.33 -0.26
CA ASP A 176 0.57 -7.55 -0.93
C ASP A 176 0.21 -9.04 -0.76
N LEU A 177 -0.74 -9.32 0.13
CA LEU A 177 -1.42 -10.61 0.28
C LEU A 177 -2.88 -10.42 -0.14
N GLY A 178 -3.50 -11.49 -0.62
CA GLY A 178 -4.94 -11.52 -0.90
C GLY A 178 -5.77 -11.29 0.37
N GLU A 179 -6.91 -10.62 0.20
CA GLU A 179 -7.74 -10.17 1.32
C GLU A 179 -8.40 -11.33 2.09
N SER A 180 -8.51 -12.51 1.45
CA SER A 180 -8.89 -13.78 2.06
C SER A 180 -7.76 -14.48 2.81
N GLU A 181 -6.51 -14.35 2.34
CA GLU A 181 -5.35 -15.06 2.90
C GLU A 181 -5.03 -14.57 4.31
N VAL A 182 -5.08 -13.25 4.54
CA VAL A 182 -4.86 -12.64 5.86
C VAL A 182 -5.84 -13.21 6.91
N TYR A 183 -7.09 -13.44 6.51
CA TYR A 183 -8.14 -13.98 7.37
C TYR A 183 -7.95 -15.47 7.65
N GLN A 184 -7.55 -16.25 6.64
CA GLN A 184 -7.31 -17.69 6.75
C GLN A 184 -6.07 -18.02 7.58
N GLU A 185 -4.96 -17.28 7.41
CA GLU A 185 -3.72 -17.48 8.17
C GLU A 185 -3.99 -17.48 9.68
N LEU A 186 -4.60 -16.41 10.20
CA LEU A 186 -4.85 -16.23 11.64
C LEU A 186 -5.73 -17.33 12.23
N LEU A 187 -6.82 -17.70 11.55
CA LEU A 187 -7.73 -18.72 12.04
C LEU A 187 -7.07 -20.10 12.10
N CYS A 188 -6.21 -20.42 11.13
CA CYS A 188 -5.44 -21.67 11.10
C CYS A 188 -4.47 -21.83 12.30
N PHE A 189 -4.13 -20.77 13.02
CA PHE A 189 -3.16 -20.84 14.12
C PHE A 189 -3.75 -21.21 15.49
N SER A 190 -5.04 -21.56 15.59
CA SER A 190 -5.80 -21.38 16.85
C SER A 190 -6.07 -22.62 17.71
N THR A 191 -5.81 -23.86 17.27
CA THR A 191 -6.22 -25.06 18.04
C THR A 191 -5.18 -26.19 18.15
N PRO A 192 -5.00 -26.78 19.35
CA PRO A 192 -4.36 -28.08 19.53
C PRO A 192 -5.38 -29.24 19.42
N PRO A 193 -4.95 -30.49 19.16
CA PRO A 193 -5.85 -31.64 19.04
C PRO A 193 -6.43 -32.06 20.40
N GLN A 194 -7.65 -32.61 20.42
CA GLN A 194 -8.20 -33.23 21.62
C GLN A 194 -9.08 -34.46 21.35
N HIS A 195 -9.02 -35.39 22.29
CA HIS A 195 -9.57 -36.74 22.24
C HIS A 195 -11.02 -36.89 22.74
N ASP A 196 -11.63 -37.96 22.25
CA ASP A 196 -12.67 -38.80 22.85
C ASP A 196 -14.15 -38.38 22.90
N TRP A 197 -14.96 -39.43 22.93
CA TRP A 197 -16.38 -39.58 22.58
C TRP A 197 -17.03 -40.46 23.68
N PRO A 198 -18.34 -40.30 23.96
CA PRO A 198 -19.22 -41.43 23.66
C PRO A 198 -20.58 -41.03 23.07
N SER A 199 -21.14 -41.94 22.28
CA SER A 199 -22.47 -41.82 21.68
C SER A 199 -23.57 -41.74 22.74
N THR A 200 -24.63 -40.96 22.49
CA THR A 200 -26.00 -41.40 22.82
C THR A 200 -27.04 -40.59 22.05
N GLU A 201 -27.98 -41.29 21.42
CA GLU A 201 -29.19 -40.67 20.88
C GLU A 201 -30.03 -40.12 22.04
N LYS A 202 -30.45 -38.84 21.97
CA LYS A 202 -31.70 -38.40 22.63
C LYS A 202 -32.49 -37.44 21.76
N VAL A 203 -33.56 -38.02 21.21
CA VAL A 203 -34.73 -37.35 20.67
C VAL A 203 -35.30 -36.36 21.69
N TYR A 204 -35.61 -35.13 21.25
CA TYR A 204 -36.70 -34.35 21.83
C TYR A 204 -37.62 -33.84 20.74
N VAL A 205 -38.77 -34.52 20.63
CA VAL A 205 -39.94 -34.08 19.88
C VAL A 205 -40.63 -32.95 20.65
N VAL A 206 -40.96 -31.86 19.97
CA VAL A 206 -42.10 -31.00 20.35
C VAL A 206 -42.98 -30.83 19.12
N LEU A 207 -44.21 -31.34 19.22
CA LEU A 207 -45.23 -31.30 18.17
C LEU A 207 -46.03 -29.99 18.23
N ARG A 208 -46.32 -29.45 17.04
CA ARG A 208 -47.64 -28.97 16.52
C ARG A 208 -47.36 -28.09 15.30
N GLU A 209 -47.66 -28.54 14.09
CA GLU A 209 -49.01 -28.52 13.49
C GLU A 209 -49.57 -27.09 13.42
N ASP A 210 -49.54 -26.46 12.23
CA ASP A 210 -50.71 -26.59 11.35
C ASP A 210 -50.42 -26.32 9.86
N GLU A 211 -51.41 -26.61 9.01
CA GLU A 211 -51.31 -26.86 7.55
C GLU A 211 -51.14 -25.62 6.63
N GLY A 212 -50.70 -25.81 5.36
CA GLY A 212 -50.82 -24.70 4.39
C GLY A 212 -50.32 -24.76 2.93
N ARG A 213 -50.64 -25.81 2.15
CA ARG A 213 -50.94 -25.66 0.69
C ARG A 213 -49.83 -25.33 -0.36
N ARG A 214 -49.09 -26.38 -0.76
CA ARG A 214 -48.93 -26.87 -2.17
C ARG A 214 -49.14 -25.88 -3.36
N ARG A 215 -48.08 -25.61 -4.17
CA ARG A 215 -47.88 -26.13 -5.56
C ARG A 215 -46.73 -25.46 -6.36
N ARG A 216 -45.81 -26.32 -6.84
CA ARG A 216 -45.26 -26.46 -8.21
C ARG A 216 -45.46 -25.30 -9.21
N PHE A 217 -44.36 -24.92 -9.89
CA PHE A 217 -44.35 -24.89 -11.37
C PHE A 217 -43.00 -25.38 -11.95
N ARG A 218 -43.00 -25.69 -13.25
CA ARG A 218 -42.00 -26.53 -13.96
C ARG A 218 -40.78 -25.75 -14.49
N ARG A 219 -39.65 -26.47 -14.62
CA ARG A 219 -38.57 -26.17 -15.58
C ARG A 219 -39.11 -26.07 -17.02
N ARG A 220 -38.43 -25.28 -17.86
CA ARG A 220 -38.38 -25.46 -19.32
C ARG A 220 -36.91 -25.55 -19.73
N GLU A 221 -36.62 -26.46 -20.64
CA GLU A 221 -35.31 -26.69 -21.27
C GLU A 221 -35.33 -26.16 -22.71
N GLY A 222 -34.14 -26.07 -23.33
CA GLY A 222 -33.90 -25.74 -24.74
C GLY A 222 -33.47 -24.28 -24.98
N ASP A 223 -32.46 -23.97 -25.82
CA ASP A 223 -31.59 -24.84 -26.63
C ASP A 223 -30.19 -24.21 -26.87
N GLU A 224 -29.33 -24.98 -27.56
CA GLU A 224 -27.88 -24.89 -27.75
C GLU A 224 -27.35 -23.70 -28.59
N ALA A 225 -26.08 -23.33 -28.39
CA ALA A 225 -25.06 -23.20 -29.46
C ALA A 225 -23.64 -22.90 -28.90
N GLY A 226 -22.66 -23.76 -29.21
CA GLY A 226 -21.31 -23.75 -28.63
C GLY A 226 -20.27 -22.75 -29.16
N GLY A 227 -19.03 -22.91 -28.66
CA GLY A 227 -17.83 -22.19 -29.08
C GLY A 227 -16.85 -21.99 -27.92
N GLY A 228 -15.76 -22.75 -27.89
CA GLY A 228 -14.78 -22.75 -26.78
C GLY A 228 -13.66 -21.70 -26.89
N GLY A 229 -12.88 -21.57 -25.81
CA GLY A 229 -11.67 -20.76 -25.74
C GLY A 229 -11.05 -20.88 -24.34
N ASP A 230 -9.86 -21.47 -24.26
CA ASP A 230 -9.16 -21.73 -23.00
C ASP A 230 -8.73 -20.45 -22.29
N ASN A 231 -8.85 -20.42 -20.96
CA ASN A 231 -8.12 -19.52 -20.08
C ASN A 231 -7.59 -20.32 -18.89
N ASP A 232 -6.26 -20.47 -18.82
CA ASP A 232 -5.52 -21.08 -17.72
C ASP A 232 -5.13 -19.99 -16.73
N ASP A 233 -5.95 -19.78 -15.70
CA ASP A 233 -5.65 -18.90 -14.56
C ASP A 233 -5.07 -19.76 -13.41
N SER A 234 -3.75 -19.91 -13.41
CA SER A 234 -3.02 -20.73 -12.44
C SER A 234 -2.95 -20.03 -11.08
N VAL A 235 -3.91 -20.31 -10.19
CA VAL A 235 -3.87 -19.90 -8.77
C VAL A 235 -2.75 -20.65 -8.05
N GLY A 236 -1.91 -19.94 -7.31
CA GLY A 236 -0.82 -20.55 -6.52
C GLY A 236 -1.37 -21.34 -5.34
N GLU A 237 -0.99 -22.61 -5.22
CA GLU A 237 -1.37 -23.46 -4.08
C GLU A 237 -0.48 -23.17 -2.85
N GLU A 238 -0.99 -22.41 -1.88
CA GLU A 238 -0.58 -22.53 -0.48
C GLU A 238 -1.69 -23.25 0.34
N ASP A 239 -1.37 -23.68 1.56
CA ASP A 239 -2.25 -24.33 2.55
C ASP A 239 -2.68 -25.79 2.36
N GLY A 240 -1.70 -26.70 2.43
CA GLY A 240 -1.92 -28.13 2.73
C GLY A 240 -2.38 -28.44 4.18
N TYR A 241 -2.61 -27.44 5.04
CA TYR A 241 -2.90 -27.60 6.47
C TYR A 241 -4.28 -27.12 6.92
N GLY A 242 -5.14 -26.62 6.02
CA GLY A 242 -6.51 -26.22 6.35
C GLY A 242 -7.45 -27.35 6.79
N ALA A 243 -6.97 -28.60 6.84
CA ALA A 243 -7.79 -29.80 7.02
C ALA A 243 -8.00 -30.26 8.49
N TYR A 244 -7.30 -29.69 9.47
CA TYR A 244 -7.68 -29.82 10.88
C TYR A 244 -8.48 -28.59 11.31
N CYS A 245 -9.80 -28.68 11.18
CA CYS A 245 -10.67 -27.54 11.39
C CYS A 245 -11.89 -27.86 12.25
N SER A 246 -11.68 -27.63 13.54
CA SER A 246 -12.61 -26.98 14.50
C SER A 246 -13.19 -25.64 14.01
N HIS A 247 -12.84 -25.16 12.81
CA HIS A 247 -13.33 -23.94 12.16
C HIS A 247 -14.85 -23.80 12.16
N ALA A 248 -15.59 -24.89 11.90
CA ALA A 248 -17.05 -24.89 11.94
C ALA A 248 -17.54 -24.51 13.35
N GLN A 249 -17.11 -25.27 14.36
CA GLN A 249 -17.47 -25.02 15.76
C GLN A 249 -17.00 -23.65 16.26
N SER A 250 -15.78 -23.20 15.95
CA SER A 250 -15.29 -21.91 16.43
C SER A 250 -16.02 -20.73 15.76
N GLU A 251 -16.34 -20.79 14.47
CA GLU A 251 -17.16 -19.76 13.81
C GLU A 251 -18.62 -19.81 14.29
N GLU A 252 -19.20 -21.00 14.50
CA GLU A 252 -20.52 -21.17 15.13
C GLU A 252 -20.58 -20.50 16.51
N ILE A 253 -19.55 -20.68 17.35
CA ILE A 253 -19.45 -20.04 18.67
C ILE A 253 -19.36 -18.52 18.56
N TYR A 254 -18.56 -17.98 17.63
CA TYR A 254 -18.51 -16.53 17.39
C TYR A 254 -19.88 -16.01 16.93
N GLN A 255 -20.55 -16.71 16.02
CA GLN A 255 -21.85 -16.31 15.48
C GLN A 255 -22.93 -16.35 16.58
N ASP A 256 -22.97 -17.38 17.40
CA ASP A 256 -23.93 -17.50 18.50
C ASP A 256 -23.71 -16.47 19.64
N LEU A 257 -22.46 -16.07 19.90
CA LEU A 257 -22.13 -15.12 20.97
C LEU A 257 -22.16 -13.66 20.52
N CYS A 258 -21.78 -13.37 19.28
CA CYS A 258 -21.58 -12.00 18.80
C CYS A 258 -22.57 -11.57 17.72
N SER A 259 -23.01 -12.46 16.82
CA SER A 259 -23.87 -12.10 15.67
C SER A 259 -25.33 -11.89 16.06
N LEU A 260 -26.07 -11.23 15.16
CA LEU A 260 -27.44 -10.82 15.39
C LEU A 260 -28.41 -11.68 14.59
N HIS A 261 -29.39 -12.27 15.27
CA HIS A 261 -30.59 -12.81 14.64
C HIS A 261 -31.61 -11.67 14.37
N LEU A 262 -31.18 -10.67 13.58
CA LEU A 262 -32.08 -9.62 13.11
C LEU A 262 -33.09 -10.23 12.12
N PRO A 263 -34.40 -9.95 12.24
CA PRO A 263 -35.36 -10.32 11.21
C PRO A 263 -34.98 -9.62 9.89
N PRO A 264 -35.27 -10.24 8.72
CA PRO A 264 -35.00 -9.62 7.44
C PRO A 264 -35.73 -8.26 7.34
N PRO A 265 -35.18 -7.29 6.58
CA PRO A 265 -35.74 -5.94 6.50
C PRO A 265 -37.22 -5.98 6.10
N PRO A 266 -38.08 -5.12 6.68
CA PRO A 266 -39.54 -5.21 6.56
C PRO A 266 -40.07 -4.72 5.20
N SER A 267 -39.72 -5.43 4.12
CA SER A 267 -40.11 -5.09 2.74
C SER A 267 -40.13 -6.28 1.75
N VAL A 268 -40.24 -7.53 2.23
CA VAL A 268 -40.24 -8.73 1.37
C VAL A 268 -41.61 -9.10 0.77
N VAL A 269 -42.71 -8.45 1.19
CA VAL A 269 -44.08 -8.85 0.78
C VAL A 269 -44.58 -8.17 -0.51
N GLN A 270 -44.02 -7.03 -0.94
CA GLN A 270 -44.46 -6.34 -2.16
C GLN A 270 -43.32 -5.68 -2.96
N GLY A 271 -42.75 -6.42 -3.92
CA GLY A 271 -42.32 -5.96 -5.26
C GLY A 271 -41.47 -4.68 -5.48
N GLY A 272 -41.00 -3.99 -4.45
CA GLY A 272 -40.21 -2.75 -4.56
C GLY A 272 -38.71 -2.99 -4.41
N ALA A 273 -37.90 -2.29 -5.21
CA ALA A 273 -36.45 -2.30 -5.04
C ALA A 273 -36.04 -1.48 -3.80
N ILE A 274 -35.39 -2.15 -2.84
CA ILE A 274 -34.86 -1.53 -1.61
C ILE A 274 -33.83 -0.45 -1.95
N SER A 275 -33.89 0.70 -1.27
CA SER A 275 -32.96 1.80 -1.49
C SER A 275 -31.58 1.51 -0.86
N GLY A 276 -30.50 1.98 -1.49
CA GLY A 276 -29.12 1.70 -1.01
C GLY A 276 -28.80 2.24 0.39
N GLY A 277 -29.57 3.21 0.89
CA GLY A 277 -29.40 3.74 2.25
C GLY A 277 -29.79 2.73 3.34
N GLU A 278 -30.88 1.99 3.15
CA GLU A 278 -31.43 1.06 4.15
C GLU A 278 -30.46 -0.11 4.46
N LYS A 279 -29.74 -0.58 3.44
CA LYS A 279 -28.72 -1.62 3.61
C LYS A 279 -27.47 -1.13 4.32
N ARG A 280 -26.98 0.07 3.96
CA ARG A 280 -25.85 0.71 4.64
C ARG A 280 -26.12 0.85 6.13
N ASP A 281 -27.30 1.32 6.50
CA ASP A 281 -27.66 1.56 7.89
C ASP A 281 -27.82 0.24 8.68
N TYR A 282 -28.26 -0.85 8.03
CA TYR A 282 -28.19 -2.20 8.60
C TYR A 282 -26.75 -2.63 8.90
N VAL A 283 -25.78 -2.40 8.00
CA VAL A 283 -24.37 -2.76 8.26
C VAL A 283 -23.76 -1.91 9.39
N ILE A 284 -24.17 -0.65 9.54
CA ILE A 284 -23.77 0.19 10.70
C ILE A 284 -24.37 -0.37 12.00
N GLN A 285 -25.64 -0.78 11.98
CA GLN A 285 -26.29 -1.40 13.14
C GLN A 285 -25.61 -2.72 13.50
N GLU A 286 -25.33 -3.58 12.52
CA GLU A 286 -24.57 -4.82 12.66
C GLU A 286 -23.20 -4.56 13.31
N LEU A 287 -22.44 -3.58 12.83
CA LEU A 287 -21.15 -3.21 13.42
C LEU A 287 -21.27 -2.79 14.91
N VAL A 288 -22.21 -1.90 15.23
CA VAL A 288 -22.37 -1.35 16.59
C VAL A 288 -22.94 -2.37 17.57
N GLU A 289 -23.94 -3.15 17.17
CA GLU A 289 -24.57 -4.14 18.05
C GLU A 289 -23.69 -5.38 18.25
N THR A 290 -23.02 -5.88 17.21
CA THR A 290 -22.03 -6.96 17.40
C THR A 290 -20.82 -6.51 18.23
N GLU A 291 -20.48 -5.21 18.23
CA GLU A 291 -19.46 -4.66 19.13
C GLU A 291 -19.91 -4.64 20.59
N ARG A 292 -21.18 -4.27 20.84
CA ARG A 292 -21.77 -4.34 22.17
C ARG A 292 -21.76 -5.78 22.69
N ASN A 293 -22.24 -6.73 21.90
CA ASN A 293 -22.27 -8.15 22.27
C ASN A 293 -20.86 -8.65 22.62
N TYR A 294 -19.86 -8.30 21.81
CA TYR A 294 -18.47 -8.64 22.07
C TYR A 294 -17.92 -8.00 23.37
N SER A 295 -18.23 -6.73 23.62
CA SER A 295 -17.87 -6.07 24.89
C SER A 295 -18.54 -6.76 26.10
N ASP A 296 -19.77 -7.25 25.94
CA ASP A 296 -20.48 -8.00 26.98
C ASP A 296 -19.88 -9.41 27.20
N VAL A 297 -19.37 -10.08 26.15
CA VAL A 297 -18.57 -11.32 26.27
C VAL A 297 -17.29 -11.09 27.06
N LEU A 298 -16.52 -10.03 26.76
CA LEU A 298 -15.32 -9.67 27.54
C LEU A 298 -15.64 -9.37 29.01
N ASN A 299 -16.74 -8.65 29.27
CA ASN A 299 -17.22 -8.40 30.63
C ASN A 299 -17.64 -9.69 31.35
N SER A 300 -18.23 -10.65 30.62
CA SER A 300 -18.58 -11.97 31.13
C SER A 300 -17.34 -12.78 31.50
N LEU A 301 -16.32 -12.82 30.62
CA LEU A 301 -15.01 -13.42 30.91
C LEU A 301 -14.40 -12.87 32.20
N LEU A 302 -14.43 -11.55 32.41
CA LEU A 302 -13.93 -10.95 33.66
C LEU A 302 -14.78 -11.34 34.89
N LYS A 303 -16.10 -11.20 34.79
CA LYS A 303 -17.00 -11.27 35.95
C LYS A 303 -17.31 -12.70 36.37
N HIS A 304 -17.58 -13.58 35.41
CA HIS A 304 -18.08 -14.94 35.63
C HIS A 304 -16.97 -16.01 35.57
N PHE A 305 -15.79 -15.69 35.03
CA PHE A 305 -14.66 -16.64 34.96
C PHE A 305 -13.42 -16.12 35.69
N ALA A 306 -12.81 -15.01 35.25
CA ALA A 306 -11.52 -14.56 35.78
C ALA A 306 -11.56 -14.27 37.29
N ARG A 307 -12.62 -13.60 37.79
CA ARG A 307 -12.79 -13.31 39.22
C ARG A 307 -12.91 -14.57 40.10
N PRO A 308 -13.87 -15.50 39.88
CA PRO A 308 -13.96 -16.71 40.70
C PRO A 308 -12.72 -17.60 40.56
N LEU A 309 -12.26 -17.85 39.33
CA LEU A 309 -11.19 -18.81 39.05
C LEU A 309 -9.81 -18.33 39.52
N SER A 310 -9.56 -17.00 39.59
CA SER A 310 -8.31 -16.46 40.15
C SER A 310 -8.04 -16.85 41.61
N SER A 311 -9.08 -17.21 42.37
CA SER A 311 -8.92 -17.64 43.77
C SER A 311 -8.44 -19.09 43.93
N LEU A 312 -8.56 -19.91 42.87
CA LEU A 312 -8.22 -21.34 42.85
C LEU A 312 -6.95 -21.66 42.04
N LEU A 313 -6.39 -20.66 41.36
CA LEU A 313 -5.20 -20.77 40.52
C LEU A 313 -3.97 -20.14 41.21
N ARG A 314 -2.78 -20.55 40.79
CA ARG A 314 -1.56 -19.78 41.11
C ARG A 314 -1.64 -18.42 40.40
N PRO A 315 -1.11 -17.33 40.97
CA PRO A 315 -1.15 -16.00 40.34
C PRO A 315 -0.58 -15.99 38.91
N GLU A 316 0.49 -16.75 38.67
CA GLU A 316 1.10 -16.92 37.35
C GLU A 316 0.18 -17.62 36.33
N ASP A 317 -0.51 -18.69 36.75
CA ASP A 317 -1.43 -19.44 35.88
C ASP A 317 -2.67 -18.58 35.55
N SER A 318 -3.20 -17.84 36.54
CA SER A 318 -4.32 -16.92 36.30
C SER A 318 -3.93 -15.79 35.35
N ALA A 319 -2.77 -15.16 35.57
CA ALA A 319 -2.24 -14.12 34.69
C ALA A 319 -1.98 -14.60 33.26
N ARG A 320 -1.60 -15.88 33.10
CA ARG A 320 -1.40 -16.54 31.80
C ARG A 320 -2.71 -16.92 31.12
N ILE A 321 -3.70 -17.44 31.85
CA ILE A 321 -5.00 -17.86 31.29
C ILE A 321 -5.85 -16.65 30.87
N PHE A 322 -5.86 -15.57 31.66
CA PHE A 322 -6.69 -14.38 31.44
C PHE A 322 -5.89 -13.16 30.94
N PHE A 323 -4.71 -13.38 30.36
CA PHE A 323 -3.84 -12.32 29.82
C PHE A 323 -4.60 -11.37 28.90
N GLY A 324 -4.46 -10.05 29.10
CA GLY A 324 -5.02 -9.02 28.23
C GLY A 324 -6.55 -8.86 28.26
N ILE A 325 -7.31 -9.79 28.87
CA ILE A 325 -8.79 -9.75 28.86
C ILE A 325 -9.35 -8.48 29.52
N LYS A 326 -8.68 -7.99 30.57
CA LYS A 326 -9.09 -6.77 31.28
C LYS A 326 -8.85 -5.53 30.41
N GLU A 327 -7.66 -5.44 29.82
CA GLU A 327 -7.24 -4.37 28.95
C GLU A 327 -8.12 -4.33 27.68
N LEU A 328 -8.43 -5.49 27.10
CA LEU A 328 -9.38 -5.63 26.00
C LEU A 328 -10.79 -5.14 26.39
N SER A 329 -11.31 -5.53 27.57
CA SER A 329 -12.61 -5.03 28.06
C SER A 329 -12.63 -3.50 28.16
N GLU A 330 -11.60 -2.89 28.73
CA GLU A 330 -11.46 -1.42 28.85
C GLU A 330 -11.35 -0.74 27.46
N ILE A 331 -10.60 -1.33 26.53
CA ILE A 331 -10.45 -0.85 25.14
C ILE A 331 -11.80 -0.90 24.40
N HIS A 332 -12.46 -2.05 24.40
CA HIS A 332 -13.68 -2.27 23.61
C HIS A 332 -14.89 -1.52 24.19
N ALA A 333 -15.01 -1.37 25.51
CA ALA A 333 -16.00 -0.49 26.12
C ALA A 333 -15.83 0.98 25.68
N GLY A 334 -14.58 1.46 25.58
CA GLY A 334 -14.27 2.80 25.10
C GLY A 334 -14.52 2.98 23.59
N PHE A 335 -14.15 1.99 22.79
CA PHE A 335 -14.35 1.95 21.34
C PHE A 335 -15.86 1.93 20.99
N HIS A 336 -16.64 1.03 21.58
CA HIS A 336 -18.11 0.98 21.46
C HIS A 336 -18.76 2.32 21.84
N SER A 337 -18.30 2.96 22.93
CA SER A 337 -18.80 4.26 23.38
C SER A 337 -18.56 5.38 22.36
N GLN A 338 -17.54 5.26 21.50
CA GLN A 338 -17.28 6.20 20.40
C GLN A 338 -18.03 5.81 19.11
N LEU A 339 -18.05 4.52 18.73
CA LEU A 339 -18.85 4.04 17.59
C LEU A 339 -20.32 4.44 17.72
N ARG A 340 -20.94 4.25 18.90
CA ARG A 340 -22.33 4.64 19.19
C ARG A 340 -22.59 6.16 19.07
N LYS A 341 -21.55 7.00 19.12
CA LYS A 341 -21.66 8.46 18.98
C LYS A 341 -21.43 8.94 17.55
N ALA A 342 -20.82 8.12 16.69
CA ALA A 342 -20.61 8.45 15.29
C ALA A 342 -21.94 8.45 14.53
N ARG A 343 -22.19 9.50 13.73
CA ARG A 343 -23.46 9.72 13.02
C ARG A 343 -23.38 9.65 11.50
N ASN A 344 -22.18 9.44 10.94
CA ASN A 344 -21.90 9.35 9.52
C ASN A 344 -20.64 8.50 9.29
N GLY A 345 -20.37 8.09 8.05
CA GLY A 345 -19.21 7.25 7.72
C GLY A 345 -17.90 7.94 8.05
N ALA A 346 -17.81 9.25 7.89
CA ALA A 346 -16.70 10.07 8.34
C ALA A 346 -16.33 9.89 9.83
N ALA A 347 -17.32 10.04 10.72
CA ALA A 347 -17.10 9.85 12.15
C ALA A 347 -16.80 8.38 12.47
N LEU A 348 -17.47 7.42 11.82
CA LEU A 348 -17.20 5.99 12.02
C LEU A 348 -15.76 5.64 11.64
N ALA A 349 -15.31 6.08 10.47
CA ALA A 349 -13.95 5.89 9.99
C ALA A 349 -12.91 6.46 10.97
N GLN A 350 -13.11 7.69 11.47
CA GLN A 350 -12.20 8.32 12.42
C GLN A 350 -12.06 7.50 13.72
N VAL A 351 -13.12 6.85 14.20
CA VAL A 351 -13.01 5.98 15.39
C VAL A 351 -12.07 4.80 15.14
N PHE A 352 -12.06 4.18 13.96
CA PHE A 352 -11.06 3.14 13.66
C PHE A 352 -9.64 3.69 13.58
N LEU A 353 -9.45 4.88 12.99
CA LEU A 353 -8.15 5.55 12.91
C LEU A 353 -7.59 5.90 14.29
N ASP A 354 -8.43 6.38 15.21
CA ASP A 354 -8.04 6.79 16.57
C ASP A 354 -7.75 5.60 17.50
N TRP A 355 -8.32 4.42 17.21
CA TRP A 355 -8.20 3.23 18.07
C TRP A 355 -7.22 2.17 17.55
N ARG A 356 -6.73 2.27 16.31
CA ARG A 356 -5.83 1.29 15.66
C ARG A 356 -4.62 0.87 16.52
N GLU A 357 -4.00 1.78 17.26
CA GLU A 357 -2.79 1.49 18.06
C GLU A 357 -3.12 0.73 19.34
N LYS A 358 -4.34 0.88 19.87
CA LYS A 358 -4.80 0.15 21.07
C LYS A 358 -5.11 -1.30 20.76
N PHE A 359 -5.55 -1.60 19.54
CA PHE A 359 -5.77 -2.97 19.08
C PHE A 359 -4.46 -3.78 18.89
N LEU A 360 -3.27 -3.19 19.04
CA LEU A 360 -2.02 -3.96 18.89
C LEU A 360 -1.77 -4.96 20.03
N ILE A 361 -2.45 -4.82 21.18
CA ILE A 361 -2.46 -5.82 22.27
C ILE A 361 -2.98 -7.20 21.81
N TYR A 362 -3.78 -7.25 20.73
CA TYR A 362 -4.19 -8.52 20.13
C TYR A 362 -2.99 -9.35 19.63
N GLY A 363 -1.86 -8.72 19.30
CA GLY A 363 -0.63 -9.45 18.97
C GLY A 363 -0.20 -10.36 20.12
N ASP A 364 0.02 -9.78 21.31
CA ASP A 364 0.45 -10.51 22.50
C ASP A 364 -0.64 -11.49 23.00
N TYR A 365 -1.91 -11.12 22.87
CA TYR A 365 -3.03 -12.01 23.19
C TYR A 365 -3.02 -13.28 22.32
N CYS A 366 -2.96 -13.12 21.00
CA CYS A 366 -2.95 -14.23 20.05
C CYS A 366 -1.66 -15.06 20.13
N ALA A 367 -0.51 -14.42 20.40
CA ALA A 367 0.75 -15.11 20.68
C ALA A 367 0.61 -16.12 21.83
N ASN A 368 0.01 -15.68 22.95
CA ASN A 368 -0.12 -16.47 24.18
C ASN A 368 -1.37 -17.37 24.25
N LEU A 369 -2.37 -17.21 23.36
CA LEU A 369 -3.65 -17.92 23.43
C LEU A 369 -3.52 -19.44 23.54
N THR A 370 -2.68 -20.07 22.72
CA THR A 370 -2.46 -21.54 22.78
C THR A 370 -1.90 -21.98 24.13
N LEU A 371 -0.98 -21.20 24.70
CA LEU A 371 -0.38 -21.45 26.01
C LEU A 371 -1.40 -21.25 27.15
N ALA A 372 -2.27 -20.23 27.04
CA ALA A 372 -3.38 -20.00 27.97
C ALA A 372 -4.37 -21.18 27.98
N GLN A 373 -4.80 -21.64 26.80
CA GLN A 373 -5.71 -22.78 26.64
C GLN A 373 -5.11 -24.09 27.16
N ASN A 374 -3.82 -24.35 26.89
CA ASN A 374 -3.11 -25.52 27.42
C ASN A 374 -2.96 -25.45 28.95
N THR A 375 -2.65 -24.28 29.51
CA THR A 375 -2.53 -24.08 30.96
C THR A 375 -3.87 -24.31 31.65
N LEU A 376 -4.97 -23.81 31.09
CA LEU A 376 -6.34 -24.08 31.56
C LEU A 376 -6.65 -25.58 31.55
N GLN A 377 -6.33 -26.27 30.45
CA GLN A 377 -6.57 -27.70 30.32
C GLN A 377 -5.75 -28.53 31.33
N GLU A 378 -4.46 -28.20 31.52
CA GLU A 378 -3.63 -28.85 32.54
C GLU A 378 -4.15 -28.57 33.96
N ALA A 379 -4.64 -27.37 34.25
CA ALA A 379 -5.21 -27.03 35.55
C ALA A 379 -6.48 -27.83 35.84
N CYS A 380 -7.39 -27.98 34.86
CA CYS A 380 -8.58 -28.85 35.01
C CYS A 380 -8.21 -30.33 35.23
N VAL A 381 -7.18 -30.84 34.55
CA VAL A 381 -6.74 -32.25 34.73
C VAL A 381 -6.05 -32.47 36.08
N LYS A 382 -5.32 -31.47 36.59
CA LYS A 382 -4.57 -31.58 37.86
C LYS A 382 -5.39 -31.27 39.11
N ASN A 383 -6.47 -30.49 39.00
CA ASN A 383 -7.25 -30.03 40.14
C ASN A 383 -8.76 -30.15 39.86
N GLU A 384 -9.37 -31.21 40.41
CA GLU A 384 -10.79 -31.50 40.24
C GLU A 384 -11.71 -30.43 40.87
N VAL A 385 -11.29 -29.76 41.94
CA VAL A 385 -12.07 -28.64 42.53
C VAL A 385 -12.10 -27.45 41.57
N PHE A 386 -10.99 -27.17 40.90
CA PHE A 386 -10.91 -26.15 39.85
C PHE A 386 -11.73 -26.55 38.61
N ASN A 387 -11.68 -27.82 38.20
CA ASN A 387 -12.49 -28.36 37.11
C ASN A 387 -14.00 -28.18 37.37
N GLN A 388 -14.46 -28.50 38.57
CA GLN A 388 -15.86 -28.30 39.00
C GLN A 388 -16.25 -26.83 39.03
N GLU A 389 -15.38 -25.94 39.50
CA GLU A 389 -15.63 -24.49 39.45
C GLU A 389 -15.69 -23.97 38.01
N VAL A 390 -14.83 -24.43 37.09
CA VAL A 390 -14.91 -24.10 35.66
C VAL A 390 -16.25 -24.55 35.07
N ILE A 391 -16.70 -25.77 35.38
CA ILE A 391 -18.02 -26.27 34.93
C ILE A 391 -19.15 -25.41 35.50
N ARG A 392 -19.10 -25.03 36.78
CA ARG A 392 -20.07 -24.13 37.41
C ARG A 392 -20.10 -22.76 36.75
N CYS A 393 -18.95 -22.14 36.51
CA CYS A 393 -18.83 -20.87 35.80
C CYS A 393 -19.42 -20.94 34.37
N GLN A 394 -19.17 -22.02 33.62
CA GLN A 394 -19.77 -22.24 32.30
C GLN A 394 -21.31 -22.37 32.37
N GLN A 395 -21.81 -23.06 33.39
CA GLN A 395 -23.25 -23.19 33.62
C GLN A 395 -23.88 -21.83 33.94
N ASP A 396 -23.28 -21.06 34.86
CA ASP A 396 -23.76 -19.75 35.30
C ASP A 396 -23.66 -18.67 34.20
N SER A 397 -22.68 -18.76 33.28
CA SER A 397 -22.50 -17.75 32.21
C SER A 397 -23.29 -18.05 30.94
N ASN A 398 -23.49 -19.32 30.57
CA ASN A 398 -23.98 -19.70 29.24
C ASN A 398 -24.78 -21.01 29.21
N ASN A 399 -25.28 -21.48 30.36
CA ASN A 399 -25.99 -22.75 30.53
C ASN A 399 -25.17 -23.98 30.06
N GLY A 400 -23.83 -23.88 30.06
CA GLY A 400 -22.94 -24.95 29.62
C GLY A 400 -22.84 -25.15 28.10
N LYS A 401 -23.42 -24.23 27.30
CA LYS A 401 -23.39 -24.28 25.83
C LYS A 401 -21.96 -24.14 25.26
N PHE A 402 -21.10 -23.36 25.93
CA PHE A 402 -19.75 -23.05 25.47
C PHE A 402 -18.71 -23.25 26.58
N LYS A 403 -17.59 -23.90 26.25
CA LYS A 403 -16.49 -24.10 27.19
C LYS A 403 -15.63 -22.84 27.29
N LEU A 404 -15.08 -22.56 28.47
CA LEU A 404 -14.23 -21.38 28.70
C LEU A 404 -13.08 -21.28 27.68
N ARG A 405 -12.44 -22.41 27.36
CA ARG A 405 -11.36 -22.48 26.36
C ARG A 405 -11.75 -21.91 25.00
N ASP A 406 -13.00 -22.15 24.58
CA ASP A 406 -13.48 -21.77 23.27
C ASP A 406 -13.97 -20.30 23.27
N ILE A 407 -14.50 -19.81 24.41
CA ILE A 407 -14.80 -18.38 24.63
C ILE A 407 -13.51 -17.54 24.60
N LEU A 408 -12.38 -18.06 25.08
CA LEU A 408 -11.06 -17.40 24.98
C LEU A 408 -10.58 -17.23 23.53
N SER A 409 -11.13 -17.95 22.54
CA SER A 409 -10.81 -17.73 21.12
C SER A 409 -11.56 -16.55 20.49
N VAL A 410 -12.71 -16.15 21.06
CA VAL A 410 -13.60 -15.11 20.50
C VAL A 410 -12.91 -13.75 20.27
N PRO A 411 -12.02 -13.26 21.15
CA PRO A 411 -11.27 -12.03 20.90
C PRO A 411 -10.45 -12.04 19.61
N MET A 412 -9.72 -13.12 19.34
CA MET A 412 -8.95 -13.26 18.11
C MET A 412 -9.86 -13.24 16.89
N GLN A 413 -11.04 -13.86 16.96
CA GLN A 413 -12.00 -13.83 15.84
C GLN A 413 -12.56 -12.42 15.61
N ARG A 414 -12.90 -11.68 16.67
CA ARG A 414 -13.50 -10.34 16.57
C ARG A 414 -12.63 -9.35 15.80
N VAL A 415 -11.34 -9.27 16.13
CA VAL A 415 -10.43 -8.26 15.53
C VAL A 415 -10.31 -8.41 14.01
N LEU A 416 -10.59 -9.60 13.48
CA LEU A 416 -10.54 -9.92 12.05
C LEU A 416 -11.85 -9.65 11.32
N LYS A 417 -12.98 -9.54 12.03
CA LYS A 417 -14.24 -9.13 11.41
C LYS A 417 -14.27 -7.63 11.08
N TYR A 418 -13.42 -6.80 11.69
CA TYR A 418 -13.46 -5.34 11.48
C TYR A 418 -13.17 -4.92 10.04
N HIS A 419 -12.14 -5.47 9.40
CA HIS A 419 -11.84 -5.11 8.02
C HIS A 419 -12.95 -5.59 7.07
N LEU A 420 -13.51 -6.79 7.29
CA LEU A 420 -14.64 -7.35 6.53
C LEU A 420 -15.93 -6.53 6.68
N LEU A 421 -16.27 -6.12 7.90
CA LEU A 421 -17.45 -5.28 8.19
C LEU A 421 -17.29 -3.88 7.57
N LEU A 422 -16.08 -3.31 7.62
CA LEU A 422 -15.78 -2.05 6.94
C LEU A 422 -15.81 -2.18 5.42
N ASP A 423 -15.38 -3.30 4.86
CA ASP A 423 -15.44 -3.58 3.42
C ASP A 423 -16.89 -3.65 2.94
N LYS A 424 -17.72 -4.47 3.59
CA LYS A 424 -19.18 -4.55 3.38
C LYS A 424 -19.86 -3.17 3.54
N LEU A 425 -19.44 -2.37 4.53
CA LEU A 425 -19.95 -1.02 4.74
C LEU A 425 -19.52 -0.06 3.62
N VAL A 426 -18.29 -0.18 3.11
CA VAL A 426 -17.85 0.54 1.90
C VAL A 426 -18.69 0.12 0.71
N GLU A 427 -18.90 -1.18 0.48
CA GLU A 427 -19.70 -1.70 -0.64
C GLU A 427 -21.12 -1.15 -0.67
N GLU A 428 -21.87 -1.32 0.43
CA GLU A 428 -23.27 -0.91 0.58
C GLU A 428 -23.45 0.61 0.77
N THR A 429 -22.40 1.37 1.10
CA THR A 429 -22.47 2.84 1.09
C THR A 429 -22.70 3.35 -0.34
N PRO A 430 -23.72 4.20 -0.60
CA PRO A 430 -24.05 4.68 -1.95
C PRO A 430 -22.83 5.24 -2.70
N ARG A 431 -22.72 4.93 -3.99
CA ARG A 431 -21.52 5.26 -4.79
C ARG A 431 -21.28 6.77 -4.90
N ASP A 432 -22.35 7.54 -4.82
CA ASP A 432 -22.44 9.00 -4.78
C ASP A 432 -21.93 9.61 -3.46
N TRP A 433 -21.84 8.85 -2.36
CA TRP A 433 -21.32 9.29 -1.06
C TRP A 433 -19.79 9.15 -1.00
N HIS A 434 -19.10 9.77 -1.96
CA HIS A 434 -17.68 9.55 -2.25
C HIS A 434 -16.73 9.80 -1.06
N GLU A 435 -16.97 10.82 -0.23
CA GLU A 435 -16.10 11.13 0.92
C GLU A 435 -16.29 10.10 2.05
N ASP A 436 -17.54 9.72 2.35
CA ASP A 436 -17.88 8.65 3.30
C ASP A 436 -17.21 7.34 2.86
N ARG A 437 -17.32 6.96 1.56
CA ARG A 437 -16.62 5.78 1.02
C ARG A 437 -15.10 5.88 1.13
N ARG A 438 -14.47 7.01 0.79
CA ARG A 438 -12.99 7.14 0.88
C ARG A 438 -12.50 6.98 2.32
N GLN A 439 -13.17 7.61 3.27
CA GLN A 439 -12.78 7.58 4.67
C GLN A 439 -13.02 6.19 5.28
N LEU A 440 -14.14 5.53 4.95
CA LEU A 440 -14.39 4.14 5.33
C LEU A 440 -13.36 3.18 4.70
N SER A 441 -12.92 3.40 3.46
CA SER A 441 -11.81 2.64 2.84
C SER A 441 -10.47 2.89 3.54
N GLU A 442 -10.19 4.10 4.02
CA GLU A 442 -8.97 4.40 4.79
C GLU A 442 -9.00 3.69 6.16
N ALA A 443 -10.14 3.69 6.85
CA ALA A 443 -10.35 2.92 8.07
C ALA A 443 -10.19 1.40 7.83
N ARG A 444 -10.69 0.90 6.70
CA ARG A 444 -10.56 -0.49 6.27
C ARG A 444 -9.09 -0.88 6.06
N GLU A 445 -8.33 -0.09 5.31
CA GLU A 445 -6.89 -0.31 5.10
C GLU A 445 -6.09 -0.29 6.42
N VAL A 446 -6.49 0.58 7.35
CA VAL A 446 -5.90 0.63 8.70
C VAL A 446 -6.20 -0.64 9.49
N MET A 447 -7.40 -1.19 9.40
CA MET A 447 -7.74 -2.46 10.06
C MET A 447 -7.09 -3.68 9.39
N VAL A 448 -6.83 -3.64 8.08
CA VAL A 448 -5.97 -4.63 7.40
C VAL A 448 -4.52 -4.53 7.92
N ASP A 449 -3.98 -3.32 8.11
CA ASP A 449 -2.62 -3.12 8.66
C ASP A 449 -2.51 -3.59 10.13
N VAL A 450 -3.59 -3.46 10.92
CA VAL A 450 -3.71 -4.04 12.28
C VAL A 450 -3.77 -5.57 12.24
N ALA A 451 -4.62 -6.16 11.39
CA ALA A 451 -4.69 -7.62 11.25
C ALA A 451 -3.31 -8.20 10.89
N GLN A 452 -2.69 -7.70 9.81
CA GLN A 452 -1.35 -8.12 9.40
C GLN A 452 -0.27 -7.93 10.49
N TYR A 453 -0.38 -6.92 11.37
CA TYR A 453 0.53 -6.78 12.50
C TYR A 453 0.39 -7.96 13.49
N ILE A 454 -0.84 -8.38 13.78
CA ILE A 454 -1.16 -9.51 14.66
C ILE A 454 -0.63 -10.82 14.06
N ASN A 455 -0.76 -11.05 12.74
CA ASN A 455 -0.18 -12.22 12.05
C ASN A 455 1.33 -12.32 12.31
N GLU A 456 2.08 -11.24 12.05
CA GLU A 456 3.54 -11.25 12.18
C GLU A 456 3.98 -11.36 13.64
N VAL A 457 3.26 -10.77 14.60
CA VAL A 457 3.53 -10.97 16.03
C VAL A 457 3.35 -12.44 16.42
N LYS A 458 2.27 -13.09 15.97
CA LYS A 458 2.06 -14.53 16.21
C LYS A 458 3.14 -15.39 15.52
N ARG A 459 3.47 -15.08 14.27
CA ARG A 459 4.50 -15.79 13.48
C ARG A 459 5.89 -15.68 14.10
N ASP A 460 6.27 -14.49 14.58
CA ASP A 460 7.52 -14.27 15.29
C ASP A 460 7.53 -14.96 16.66
N ALA A 461 6.41 -14.99 17.39
CA ALA A 461 6.31 -15.73 18.65
C ALA A 461 6.52 -17.24 18.44
N ASP A 462 5.84 -17.83 17.45
CA ASP A 462 6.04 -19.23 17.08
C ASP A 462 7.50 -19.48 16.62
N THR A 463 8.09 -18.57 15.83
CA THR A 463 9.50 -18.65 15.43
C THR A 463 10.46 -18.57 16.62
N LEU A 464 10.19 -17.71 17.61
CA LEU A 464 11.01 -17.58 18.82
C LEU A 464 10.99 -18.85 19.68
N ASP A 465 9.88 -19.58 19.72
CA ASP A 465 9.82 -20.88 20.39
C ASP A 465 10.63 -21.95 19.64
N ILE A 466 10.60 -21.95 18.30
CA ILE A 466 11.49 -22.79 17.47
C ILE A 466 12.97 -22.48 17.75
N ILE A 467 13.31 -21.19 17.93
CA ILE A 467 14.69 -20.77 18.24
C ILE A 467 15.13 -21.30 19.62
N LYS A 468 14.27 -21.24 20.65
CA LYS A 468 14.56 -21.82 21.98
C LYS A 468 14.75 -23.34 21.92
N ASP A 469 13.93 -24.04 21.14
CA ASP A 469 14.09 -25.48 20.91
C ASP A 469 15.45 -25.81 20.27
N ILE A 470 15.90 -24.97 19.32
CA ILE A 470 17.23 -25.11 18.70
C ILE A 470 18.32 -24.81 19.72
N GLU A 471 18.24 -23.72 20.49
CA GLU A 471 19.19 -23.39 21.57
C GLU A 471 19.35 -24.57 22.55
N ALA A 472 18.24 -25.12 23.04
CA ALA A 472 18.23 -26.25 23.98
C ALA A 472 18.79 -27.56 23.39
N SER A 473 18.76 -27.72 22.06
CA SER A 473 19.33 -28.88 21.36
C SER A 473 20.85 -28.82 21.17
N ILE A 474 21.47 -27.65 21.34
CA ILE A 474 22.89 -27.46 21.04
C ILE A 474 23.74 -27.71 22.28
N ILE A 475 24.77 -28.54 22.12
CA ILE A 475 25.76 -28.86 23.15
C ILE A 475 27.16 -28.39 22.73
N ASP A 476 28.10 -28.31 23.69
CA ASP A 476 29.43 -27.73 23.49
C ASP A 476 29.40 -26.21 23.10
N TRP A 477 28.39 -25.44 23.53
CA TRP A 477 28.19 -24.04 23.15
C TRP A 477 29.36 -23.14 23.60
N ASP A 478 30.17 -22.68 22.64
CA ASP A 478 31.36 -21.85 22.84
C ASP A 478 31.14 -20.47 22.18
N VAL A 479 30.21 -19.72 22.79
CA VAL A 479 29.75 -18.38 22.42
C VAL A 479 29.50 -17.64 23.77
N PRO A 480 29.65 -16.30 23.88
CA PRO A 480 29.46 -15.59 25.14
C PRO A 480 28.16 -15.94 25.89
N GLU A 481 28.24 -16.04 27.23
CA GLU A 481 27.14 -16.51 28.10
C GLU A 481 25.85 -15.66 28.00
N ASP A 482 25.95 -14.42 27.51
CA ASP A 482 24.84 -13.48 27.31
C ASP A 482 24.20 -13.55 25.91
N ALA A 483 24.79 -14.29 24.96
CA ALA A 483 24.35 -14.32 23.57
C ALA A 483 23.26 -15.37 23.30
N GLN A 484 22.08 -14.91 22.87
CA GLN A 484 20.96 -15.79 22.49
C GLN A 484 20.80 -15.85 20.97
N LEU A 485 20.41 -17.00 20.42
CA LEU A 485 20.20 -17.19 18.98
C LEU A 485 19.17 -16.21 18.41
N LYS A 486 18.17 -15.82 19.21
CA LYS A 486 17.16 -14.81 18.85
C LYS A 486 17.79 -13.47 18.45
N ASP A 487 18.96 -13.12 18.99
CA ASP A 487 19.64 -11.85 18.75
C ASP A 487 20.33 -11.81 17.37
N TYR A 488 20.40 -12.96 16.69
CA TYR A 488 20.89 -13.09 15.31
C TYR A 488 19.75 -13.19 14.27
N GLY A 489 18.50 -13.14 14.72
CA GLY A 489 17.29 -13.01 13.89
C GLY A 489 16.52 -14.30 13.68
N ARG A 490 15.62 -14.30 12.70
CA ARG A 490 14.83 -15.49 12.36
C ARG A 490 15.72 -16.60 11.80
N LEU A 491 15.36 -17.85 12.06
CA LEU A 491 15.84 -18.98 11.26
C LEU A 491 15.33 -18.80 9.82
N LEU A 492 16.19 -19.03 8.83
CA LEU A 492 15.87 -18.90 7.40
C LEU A 492 15.94 -20.24 6.66
N ARG A 493 16.86 -21.11 7.10
CA ARG A 493 17.06 -22.47 6.60
C ARG A 493 17.91 -23.27 7.57
N ASP A 494 17.64 -24.55 7.69
CA ASP A 494 18.48 -25.51 8.38
C ASP A 494 18.68 -26.79 7.53
N GLY A 495 19.62 -27.66 7.94
CA GLY A 495 19.79 -28.97 7.31
C GLY A 495 21.22 -29.50 7.23
N GLU A 496 21.36 -30.69 6.64
CA GLU A 496 22.66 -31.36 6.46
C GLU A 496 23.47 -30.80 5.28
N LEU A 497 24.77 -30.63 5.51
CA LEU A 497 25.76 -30.22 4.52
C LEU A 497 27.07 -31.00 4.69
N LYS A 498 27.85 -31.13 3.61
CA LYS A 498 29.29 -31.41 3.73
C LYS A 498 30.03 -30.07 3.68
N VAL A 499 31.03 -29.90 4.55
CA VAL A 499 31.76 -28.64 4.75
C VAL A 499 33.27 -28.91 4.71
N LYS A 500 34.01 -28.07 4.00
CA LYS A 500 35.47 -28.05 3.97
C LYS A 500 35.96 -26.64 4.28
N ALA A 501 36.63 -26.46 5.42
CA ALA A 501 37.29 -25.19 5.74
C ALA A 501 38.64 -25.11 5.02
N HIS A 502 39.05 -23.96 4.50
CA HIS A 502 40.29 -23.87 3.72
C HIS A 502 41.56 -24.21 4.53
N GLY A 503 41.53 -23.99 5.85
CA GLY A 503 42.58 -24.39 6.80
C GLY A 503 42.57 -25.89 7.18
N ASP A 504 41.50 -26.62 6.87
CA ASP A 504 41.39 -28.07 7.11
C ASP A 504 40.93 -28.77 5.83
N GLN A 505 41.88 -29.38 5.12
CA GLN A 505 41.63 -29.99 3.81
C GLN A 505 40.65 -31.19 3.83
N ARG A 506 40.15 -31.61 5.01
CA ARG A 506 39.16 -32.69 5.15
C ARG A 506 37.73 -32.18 4.98
N ILE A 507 36.98 -32.81 4.07
CA ILE A 507 35.52 -32.63 3.97
C ILE A 507 34.86 -33.34 5.15
N LYS A 508 34.00 -32.65 5.90
CA LYS A 508 33.29 -33.19 7.07
C LYS A 508 31.78 -33.01 6.92
N ALA A 509 31.00 -34.03 7.32
CA ALA A 509 29.55 -33.87 7.45
C ALA A 509 29.23 -32.93 8.63
N ARG A 510 28.24 -32.05 8.44
CA ARG A 510 27.76 -31.04 9.37
C ARG A 510 26.26 -30.85 9.23
N TYR A 511 25.66 -30.28 10.26
CA TYR A 511 24.35 -29.68 10.21
C TYR A 511 24.55 -28.16 10.30
N ALA A 512 23.81 -27.38 9.52
CA ALA A 512 23.91 -25.92 9.56
C ALA A 512 22.55 -25.30 9.84
N PHE A 513 22.55 -24.21 10.61
CA PHE A 513 21.38 -23.35 10.83
C PHE A 513 21.73 -21.94 10.33
N VAL A 514 20.98 -21.44 9.35
CA VAL A 514 21.14 -20.09 8.79
C VAL A 514 20.11 -19.19 9.45
N PHE A 515 20.59 -18.16 10.12
CA PHE A 515 19.79 -17.08 10.67
C PHE A 515 19.97 -15.82 9.83
N GLU A 516 19.16 -14.79 10.07
CA GLU A 516 19.27 -13.52 9.32
C GLU A 516 20.66 -12.88 9.38
N GLN A 517 21.42 -13.06 10.47
CA GLN A 517 22.76 -12.48 10.64
C GLN A 517 23.93 -13.48 10.66
N ILE A 518 23.69 -14.79 10.86
CA ILE A 518 24.75 -15.78 11.08
C ILE A 518 24.49 -17.12 10.38
N ILE A 519 25.53 -17.94 10.28
CA ILE A 519 25.43 -19.39 10.08
C ILE A 519 26.04 -20.07 11.28
N LEU A 520 25.26 -20.91 11.95
CA LEU A 520 25.74 -21.81 12.96
C LEU A 520 26.08 -23.17 12.33
N ILE A 521 27.30 -23.67 12.54
CA ILE A 521 27.73 -24.97 12.04
C ILE A 521 27.89 -25.93 13.21
N CYS A 522 27.14 -27.03 13.17
CA CYS A 522 27.13 -28.08 14.18
C CYS A 522 27.52 -29.45 13.58
N LYS A 523 27.86 -30.39 14.45
CA LYS A 523 27.95 -31.83 14.15
C LYS A 523 26.72 -32.49 14.77
N ALA A 524 25.89 -33.16 13.96
CA ALA A 524 24.79 -33.97 14.49
C ALA A 524 25.31 -35.02 15.49
N GLY A 525 24.67 -35.10 16.65
CA GLY A 525 24.98 -36.02 17.75
C GLY A 525 24.15 -37.31 17.69
N ARG A 526 23.89 -37.91 18.85
CA ARG A 526 22.88 -38.97 18.97
C ARG A 526 21.52 -38.35 19.28
N GLY A 527 20.44 -38.92 18.76
CA GLY A 527 19.07 -38.43 18.97
C GLY A 527 18.81 -37.11 18.23
N ASP A 528 18.54 -36.05 18.99
CA ASP A 528 18.22 -34.71 18.47
C ASP A 528 19.17 -33.61 19.00
N GLN A 529 20.37 -34.00 19.44
CA GLN A 529 21.41 -33.09 19.92
C GLN A 529 22.39 -32.68 18.82
N TYR A 530 22.88 -31.44 18.88
CA TYR A 530 23.80 -30.86 17.91
C TYR A 530 25.05 -30.32 18.61
N CYS A 531 26.21 -30.92 18.42
CA CYS A 531 27.44 -30.38 18.98
C CYS A 531 27.89 -29.15 18.17
N TYR A 532 28.05 -28.00 18.82
CA TYR A 532 28.65 -26.80 18.24
C TYR A 532 30.02 -27.09 17.58
N ARG A 533 30.33 -26.37 16.48
CA ARG A 533 31.62 -26.47 15.78
C ARG A 533 32.15 -25.17 15.21
N ASP A 534 31.29 -24.27 14.75
CA ASP A 534 31.70 -23.00 14.13
C ASP A 534 30.56 -21.98 14.12
N PHE A 535 30.91 -20.69 14.08
CA PHE A 535 29.98 -19.56 14.13
C PHE A 535 30.40 -18.51 13.10
N LEU A 536 29.65 -18.37 12.01
CA LEU A 536 30.01 -17.53 10.87
C LEU A 536 29.08 -16.31 10.79
N ARG A 537 29.59 -15.10 11.07
CA ARG A 537 28.82 -13.86 10.94
C ARG A 537 28.71 -13.46 9.46
N LEU A 538 27.49 -13.37 8.93
CA LEU A 538 27.29 -13.20 7.48
C LEU A 538 27.87 -11.89 6.91
N ASP A 539 28.00 -10.83 7.72
CA ASP A 539 28.67 -9.60 7.27
C ASP A 539 30.19 -9.76 7.08
N ASP A 540 30.82 -10.80 7.60
CA ASP A 540 32.25 -11.03 7.44
C ASP A 540 32.58 -11.86 6.18
N TYR A 541 31.56 -12.39 5.47
CA TYR A 541 31.72 -13.26 4.30
C TYR A 541 31.05 -12.71 3.02
N ARG A 542 31.47 -13.23 1.86
CA ARG A 542 30.78 -13.10 0.58
C ARG A 542 30.52 -14.47 -0.04
N LEU A 543 29.42 -14.58 -0.78
CA LEU A 543 29.01 -15.81 -1.46
C LEU A 543 29.59 -15.86 -2.88
N GLU A 544 30.22 -16.98 -3.25
CA GLU A 544 30.74 -17.23 -4.60
C GLU A 544 30.21 -18.59 -5.10
N ASP A 545 29.36 -18.58 -6.12
CA ASP A 545 28.92 -19.80 -6.82
C ASP A 545 29.96 -20.18 -7.89
N HIS A 546 30.46 -21.42 -7.84
CA HIS A 546 31.54 -21.88 -8.69
C HIS A 546 31.04 -22.90 -9.72
N THR A 547 30.73 -22.42 -10.93
CA THR A 547 30.25 -23.21 -12.07
C THR A 547 31.38 -23.96 -12.79
N GLY A 548 32.25 -24.64 -12.02
CA GLY A 548 33.41 -25.39 -12.49
C GLY A 548 33.09 -26.86 -12.84
N ARG A 549 33.83 -27.43 -13.81
CA ARG A 549 33.60 -28.79 -14.34
C ARG A 549 33.57 -29.88 -13.25
N ARG A 550 32.66 -30.85 -13.41
CA ARG A 550 32.57 -32.09 -12.62
C ARG A 550 33.96 -32.73 -12.43
N THR A 551 34.43 -32.77 -11.19
CA THR A 551 35.53 -33.67 -10.82
C THR A 551 34.97 -35.09 -10.75
N LEU A 552 35.59 -36.03 -11.49
CA LEU A 552 35.23 -37.45 -11.50
C LEU A 552 35.67 -38.13 -10.18
N GLY A 553 34.94 -37.81 -9.11
CA GLY A 553 35.09 -38.39 -7.77
C GLY A 553 34.10 -39.53 -7.52
N ARG A 554 34.46 -40.46 -6.62
CA ARG A 554 33.79 -41.76 -6.41
C ARG A 554 32.41 -41.71 -5.73
N ASP A 555 31.92 -40.54 -5.30
CA ASP A 555 30.62 -40.32 -4.65
C ASP A 555 29.91 -39.12 -5.32
N SER A 556 29.29 -39.37 -6.48
CA SER A 556 28.68 -38.32 -7.34
C SER A 556 27.59 -37.50 -6.65
N ARG A 557 27.05 -37.97 -5.52
CA ARG A 557 25.91 -37.39 -4.79
C ARG A 557 26.26 -36.16 -3.95
N TRP A 558 27.50 -35.71 -3.90
CA TRP A 558 27.89 -34.49 -3.17
C TRP A 558 28.79 -33.59 -4.04
N SER A 559 28.42 -33.45 -5.31
CA SER A 559 29.21 -32.73 -6.33
C SER A 559 28.84 -31.26 -6.49
N TYR A 560 27.70 -30.83 -5.92
CA TYR A 560 27.19 -29.47 -6.00
C TYR A 560 27.76 -28.60 -4.88
N GLN A 561 28.64 -27.65 -5.24
CA GLN A 561 29.41 -26.86 -4.28
C GLN A 561 29.31 -25.34 -4.51
N TRP A 562 29.53 -24.58 -3.44
CA TRP A 562 29.68 -23.13 -3.44
C TRP A 562 30.63 -22.69 -2.32
N LEU A 563 31.09 -21.44 -2.37
CA LEU A 563 32.06 -20.92 -1.41
C LEU A 563 31.49 -19.75 -0.59
N LEU A 564 31.81 -19.76 0.70
CA LEU A 564 31.75 -18.59 1.58
C LEU A 564 33.18 -18.10 1.80
N VAL A 565 33.53 -16.98 1.18
CA VAL A 565 34.88 -16.40 1.24
C VAL A 565 34.87 -15.26 2.25
N HIS A 566 35.77 -15.29 3.23
CA HIS A 566 35.87 -14.22 4.22
C HIS A 566 36.37 -12.92 3.55
N LYS A 567 35.80 -11.77 3.92
CA LYS A 567 36.09 -10.47 3.27
C LYS A 567 37.51 -9.97 3.58
N GLN A 568 37.98 -10.13 4.82
CA GLN A 568 39.29 -9.64 5.30
C GLN A 568 40.36 -10.74 5.48
N ALA A 569 40.03 -11.89 6.09
CA ALA A 569 40.94 -13.02 6.22
C ALA A 569 41.05 -13.83 4.91
N TYR A 570 42.22 -14.41 4.65
CA TYR A 570 42.47 -15.31 3.51
C TYR A 570 41.91 -16.74 3.73
N THR A 571 40.69 -16.83 4.26
CA THR A 571 40.00 -18.08 4.62
C THR A 571 38.66 -18.20 3.91
N ALA A 572 38.27 -19.43 3.58
CA ALA A 572 36.98 -19.72 2.96
C ALA A 572 36.43 -21.06 3.45
N TYR A 573 35.11 -21.25 3.32
CA TYR A 573 34.44 -22.53 3.48
C TYR A 573 33.88 -22.95 2.13
N THR A 574 34.21 -24.17 1.69
CA THR A 574 33.51 -24.82 0.59
C THR A 574 32.38 -25.67 1.17
N LEU A 575 31.16 -25.36 0.77
CA LEU A 575 29.94 -26.03 1.17
C LEU A 575 29.45 -26.92 0.02
N TYR A 576 28.89 -28.07 0.36
CA TYR A 576 28.44 -29.08 -0.60
C TYR A 576 27.02 -29.55 -0.24
N ALA A 577 26.14 -29.66 -1.24
CA ALA A 577 24.78 -30.20 -1.14
C ALA A 577 24.59 -31.48 -1.96
N ARG A 578 23.46 -32.19 -1.78
CA ARG A 578 23.21 -33.46 -2.46
C ARG A 578 22.72 -33.29 -3.91
N THR A 579 21.94 -32.23 -4.16
CA THR A 579 21.36 -31.90 -5.47
C THR A 579 21.62 -30.43 -5.84
N GLU A 580 21.43 -30.04 -7.10
CA GLU A 580 21.54 -28.62 -7.51
C GLU A 580 20.42 -27.79 -6.88
N GLU A 581 19.21 -28.36 -6.76
CA GLU A 581 18.04 -27.73 -6.16
C GLU A 581 18.33 -27.39 -4.69
N GLN A 582 18.89 -28.34 -3.93
CA GLN A 582 19.34 -28.09 -2.56
C GLN A 582 20.39 -26.97 -2.52
N LYS A 583 21.43 -27.02 -3.39
CA LYS A 583 22.45 -25.96 -3.50
C LYS A 583 21.80 -24.59 -3.75
N GLN A 584 20.87 -24.49 -4.70
CA GLN A 584 20.20 -23.23 -5.03
C GLN A 584 19.32 -22.72 -3.87
N MET A 585 18.63 -23.60 -3.13
CA MET A 585 17.92 -23.20 -1.92
C MET A 585 18.85 -22.67 -0.82
N TRP A 586 20.03 -23.29 -0.62
CA TRP A 586 21.04 -22.81 0.33
C TRP A 586 21.65 -21.47 -0.09
N ILE A 587 22.03 -21.32 -1.37
CA ILE A 587 22.51 -20.07 -1.95
C ILE A 587 21.48 -18.95 -1.78
N LYS A 588 20.20 -19.22 -2.08
CA LYS A 588 19.09 -18.27 -1.95
C LYS A 588 18.91 -17.82 -0.49
N ALA A 589 18.87 -18.75 0.47
CA ALA A 589 18.75 -18.42 1.88
C ALA A 589 19.92 -17.56 2.40
N LEU A 590 21.16 -17.90 2.01
CA LEU A 590 22.36 -17.12 2.35
C LEU A 590 22.33 -15.72 1.70
N GLN A 591 21.84 -15.62 0.47
CA GLN A 591 21.75 -14.35 -0.25
C GLN A 591 20.65 -13.43 0.32
N ASP A 592 19.49 -13.99 0.68
CA ASP A 592 18.40 -13.28 1.35
C ASP A 592 18.85 -12.79 2.74
N ALA A 593 19.58 -13.61 3.51
CA ALA A 593 20.18 -13.25 4.79
C ALA A 593 21.21 -12.10 4.66
N MET A 594 22.16 -12.21 3.73
CA MET A 594 23.15 -11.16 3.45
C MET A 594 22.50 -9.83 3.03
N ASP A 595 21.38 -9.86 2.30
CA ASP A 595 20.62 -8.65 1.94
C ASP A 595 19.69 -8.17 3.09
N ASN A 596 19.41 -8.97 4.12
CA ASN A 596 18.82 -8.49 5.38
C ASN A 596 19.86 -7.75 6.24
N VAL A 597 21.11 -8.24 6.28
CA VAL A 597 22.22 -7.56 6.99
C VAL A 597 22.61 -6.26 6.30
N ASN A 598 22.78 -6.29 4.97
CA ASN A 598 23.24 -5.14 4.19
C ASN A 598 22.38 -4.94 2.92
N PRO A 599 21.16 -4.39 3.07
CA PRO A 599 20.23 -4.23 1.96
C PRO A 599 20.82 -3.43 0.80
N ALA A 600 20.69 -3.92 -0.43
CA ALA A 600 21.16 -3.22 -1.63
C ALA A 600 20.63 -1.78 -1.73
N ALA A 601 19.42 -1.51 -1.21
CA ALA A 601 18.81 -0.20 -1.12
C ALA A 601 19.61 0.82 -0.28
N CYS A 602 20.43 0.39 0.67
CA CYS A 602 21.28 1.27 1.48
C CYS A 602 22.27 2.05 0.61
N ARG A 603 22.74 1.45 -0.51
CA ARG A 603 23.66 2.09 -1.49
C ARG A 603 23.06 3.34 -2.14
N ASN A 604 21.74 3.49 -2.13
CA ASN A 604 21.04 4.64 -2.71
C ASN A 604 20.83 5.80 -1.72
N THR A 605 21.32 5.67 -0.48
CA THR A 605 21.16 6.70 0.57
C THR A 605 22.46 6.91 1.34
N ASN A 606 22.55 7.98 2.13
CA ASN A 606 23.61 8.17 3.12
C ASN A 606 23.19 7.77 4.55
N HIS A 607 22.08 7.03 4.70
CA HIS A 607 21.67 6.47 5.99
C HIS A 607 22.46 5.19 6.28
N LYS A 608 23.04 5.09 7.48
CA LYS A 608 23.54 3.83 8.02
C LYS A 608 22.38 3.07 8.66
N PHE A 609 21.63 2.31 7.87
CA PHE A 609 20.53 1.48 8.39
C PHE A 609 21.09 0.16 8.92
N LYS A 610 20.63 -0.23 10.11
CA LYS A 610 20.90 -1.53 10.72
C LYS A 610 19.57 -2.23 11.00
N LEU A 611 19.49 -3.52 10.69
CA LEU A 611 18.35 -4.36 11.05
C LEU A 611 18.15 -4.28 12.58
N THR A 612 16.94 -3.98 13.05
CA THR A 612 16.68 -3.59 14.45
C THR A 612 15.38 -4.19 14.97
N THR A 613 15.45 -4.82 16.14
CA THR A 613 14.28 -5.14 16.98
C THR A 613 13.80 -3.89 17.70
N PHE A 614 12.49 -3.67 17.73
CA PHE A 614 11.83 -2.58 18.43
C PHE A 614 10.94 -3.16 19.54
N ASP A 615 11.19 -2.77 20.79
CA ASP A 615 10.50 -3.29 21.99
C ASP A 615 9.04 -2.78 22.13
N THR A 616 8.65 -1.84 21.27
CA THR A 616 7.34 -1.21 21.24
C THR A 616 6.87 -1.15 19.79
N ALA A 617 5.59 -1.36 19.52
CA ALA A 617 5.01 -1.15 18.20
C ALA A 617 5.37 0.24 17.65
N ARG A 618 5.75 0.31 16.37
CA ARG A 618 6.10 1.57 15.69
C ARG A 618 5.64 1.57 14.25
N SER A 619 5.18 2.73 13.78
CA SER A 619 4.90 2.95 12.36
C SER A 619 6.17 3.32 11.59
N CYS A 620 6.31 2.79 10.38
CA CYS A 620 7.36 3.16 9.44
C CYS A 620 7.22 4.63 9.07
N GLN A 621 8.28 5.41 9.30
CA GLN A 621 8.28 6.87 9.13
C GLN A 621 8.32 7.32 7.64
N ARG A 622 7.93 6.43 6.72
CA ARG A 622 7.87 6.66 5.27
C ARG A 622 6.54 6.25 4.65
N CYS A 623 5.95 5.11 5.03
CA CYS A 623 4.64 4.67 4.51
C CYS A 623 3.51 4.75 5.53
N GLY A 624 3.78 5.04 6.81
CA GLY A 624 2.76 5.13 7.87
C GLY A 624 2.20 3.79 8.38
N ARG A 625 2.43 2.69 7.66
CA ARG A 625 2.09 1.32 8.09
C ARG A 625 2.98 0.84 9.23
N PHE A 626 2.49 -0.08 10.07
CA PHE A 626 3.25 -0.64 11.20
C PHE A 626 4.51 -1.42 10.76
N LEU A 627 5.57 -1.34 11.56
CA LEU A 627 6.70 -2.28 11.56
C LEU A 627 6.23 -3.52 12.35
N LYS A 628 6.02 -4.63 11.65
CA LYS A 628 5.26 -5.80 12.13
C LYS A 628 6.19 -6.87 12.69
N GLY A 629 5.70 -7.62 13.69
CA GLY A 629 6.45 -8.67 14.38
C GLY A 629 7.04 -8.26 15.74
N CYS A 630 7.76 -9.20 16.36
CA CYS A 630 8.41 -9.06 17.66
C CYS A 630 9.94 -8.93 17.57
N ILE A 631 10.55 -9.42 16.48
CA ILE A 631 12.00 -9.35 16.25
C ILE A 631 12.32 -8.74 14.89
N PHE A 632 13.36 -7.91 14.82
CA PHE A 632 13.87 -7.34 13.57
C PHE A 632 12.78 -6.82 12.60
N GLN A 633 11.77 -6.11 13.12
CA GLN A 633 10.59 -5.65 12.37
C GLN A 633 10.91 -4.66 11.25
N GLY A 634 12.14 -4.13 11.24
CA GLY A 634 12.63 -3.24 10.21
C GLY A 634 14.02 -2.73 10.51
N TYR A 635 14.31 -1.54 10.01
CA TYR A 635 15.64 -0.95 10.00
C TYR A 635 15.63 0.38 10.72
N ARG A 636 16.62 0.58 11.60
CA ARG A 636 16.85 1.83 12.28
C ARG A 636 18.14 2.45 11.77
N CYS A 637 18.10 3.73 11.40
CA CYS A 637 19.31 4.45 11.04
C CYS A 637 20.15 4.73 12.30
N GLU A 638 21.40 4.28 12.36
CA GLU A 638 22.27 4.52 13.53
C GLU A 638 22.54 6.02 13.76
N VAL A 639 22.59 6.80 12.67
CA VAL A 639 22.94 8.23 12.67
C VAL A 639 21.74 9.14 13.00
N CYS A 640 20.56 8.87 12.42
CA CYS A 640 19.38 9.72 12.58
C CYS A 640 18.18 9.05 13.28
N ARG A 641 18.33 7.80 13.71
CA ARG A 641 17.33 6.95 14.39
C ARG A 641 15.99 6.74 13.66
N LEU A 642 15.88 7.18 12.40
CA LEU A 642 14.75 6.94 11.50
C LEU A 642 14.46 5.43 11.39
N ALA A 643 13.20 5.03 11.59
CA ALA A 643 12.72 3.65 11.56
C ALA A 643 11.85 3.37 10.32
N VAL A 644 12.21 2.36 9.53
CA VAL A 644 11.57 2.05 8.22
C VAL A 644 11.56 0.55 7.89
N HIS A 645 10.62 0.10 7.05
CA HIS A 645 10.67 -1.22 6.41
C HIS A 645 11.85 -1.32 5.43
N LYS A 646 12.28 -2.55 5.09
CA LYS A 646 13.32 -2.84 4.07
C LYS A 646 13.07 -2.10 2.75
N GLN A 647 11.85 -2.22 2.21
CA GLN A 647 11.42 -1.56 0.97
C GLN A 647 11.35 -0.02 1.05
N CYS A 648 11.28 0.54 2.25
CA CYS A 648 11.23 1.98 2.48
C CYS A 648 12.64 2.62 2.61
N ILE A 649 13.71 1.83 2.67
CA ILE A 649 15.10 2.32 2.73
C ILE A 649 15.42 3.22 1.54
N ALA A 650 15.16 2.78 0.30
CA ALA A 650 15.44 3.57 -0.91
C ALA A 650 14.69 4.91 -0.94
N HIS A 651 13.54 4.98 -0.26
CA HIS A 651 12.67 6.15 -0.17
C HIS A 651 12.98 7.03 1.07
N SER A 652 14.05 6.71 1.81
CA SER A 652 14.33 7.36 3.10
C SER A 652 14.95 8.76 3.04
N GLY A 653 15.30 9.25 1.85
CA GLY A 653 15.83 10.60 1.66
C GLY A 653 17.31 10.72 2.06
N ARG A 654 17.69 11.88 2.64
CA ARG A 654 19.05 12.13 3.13
C ARG A 654 19.10 12.00 4.65
N CYS A 655 20.11 11.29 5.13
CA CYS A 655 20.47 11.23 6.53
C CYS A 655 21.08 12.55 6.97
N MET A 656 20.59 13.08 8.08
CA MET A 656 21.17 14.20 8.82
C MET A 656 21.47 13.68 10.23
N PRO A 657 22.65 13.97 10.82
CA PRO A 657 22.94 13.61 12.20
C PRO A 657 21.86 14.14 13.15
N ILE A 658 21.51 13.36 14.17
CA ILE A 658 20.82 13.92 15.33
C ILE A 658 21.73 15.01 15.93
N PRO A 659 21.27 16.26 16.05
CA PRO A 659 22.01 17.28 16.80
C PRO A 659 22.28 16.78 18.22
N PRO A 660 23.43 17.13 18.84
CA PRO A 660 23.67 16.76 20.23
C PRO A 660 22.48 17.20 21.10
N PRO A 661 22.08 16.39 22.10
CA PRO A 661 20.94 16.74 22.93
C PRO A 661 21.22 18.10 23.58
N PRO A 662 20.27 19.05 23.52
CA PRO A 662 20.42 20.28 24.27
C PRO A 662 20.52 19.97 25.79
N PRO A 663 21.10 20.86 26.59
CA PRO A 663 21.09 20.75 28.06
C PRO A 663 19.67 20.54 28.60
N PRO A 664 19.52 19.96 29.81
CA PRO A 664 18.23 19.50 30.32
C PRO A 664 17.14 20.58 30.27
N PRO A 665 15.91 20.22 29.88
CA PRO A 665 14.95 21.19 29.35
C PRO A 665 14.28 22.07 30.43
N PRO A 666 14.31 23.40 30.28
CA PRO A 666 13.19 24.26 30.63
C PRO A 666 12.03 24.07 29.61
N PRO A 667 10.80 24.54 29.90
CA PRO A 667 9.64 23.64 29.85
C PRO A 667 8.82 23.54 28.54
N LEU A 668 8.39 22.30 28.28
CA LEU A 668 7.13 21.80 27.66
C LEU A 668 6.71 22.19 26.21
N PRO A 669 5.86 21.36 25.53
CA PRO A 669 5.67 21.38 24.07
C PRO A 669 5.03 22.60 23.40
N CYS A 670 4.69 23.67 24.14
CA CYS A 670 3.84 24.75 23.62
C CYS A 670 4.53 25.59 22.52
N GLU A 671 5.84 25.81 22.60
CA GLU A 671 6.56 26.77 21.74
C GLU A 671 6.65 26.38 20.27
N ARG A 672 6.64 25.07 19.94
CA ARG A 672 6.64 24.63 18.54
C ARG A 672 5.34 25.02 17.81
N ALA A 673 4.20 24.94 18.48
CA ALA A 673 2.92 25.37 17.90
C ALA A 673 2.85 26.90 17.70
N LEU A 674 3.45 27.67 18.60
CA LEU A 674 3.56 29.13 18.48
C LEU A 674 4.42 29.55 17.28
N SER A 675 5.49 28.80 16.95
CA SER A 675 6.43 29.14 15.88
C SER A 675 5.79 29.33 14.48
N ALA A 676 4.66 28.69 14.21
CA ALA A 676 3.91 28.80 12.96
C ALA A 676 2.99 30.02 12.87
N LYS A 677 2.69 30.69 14.00
CA LYS A 677 1.75 31.82 14.07
C LYS A 677 2.45 33.11 13.66
N LEU A 678 1.85 33.87 12.73
CA LEU A 678 2.45 35.11 12.19
C LEU A 678 2.60 36.23 13.24
N TRP A 679 1.92 36.14 14.38
CA TRP A 679 2.08 37.05 15.51
C TRP A 679 3.21 36.65 16.47
N PHE A 680 3.71 35.42 16.42
CA PHE A 680 4.79 34.98 17.31
C PHE A 680 6.15 35.41 16.75
N VAL A 681 6.96 36.07 17.59
CA VAL A 681 8.28 36.59 17.18
C VAL A 681 9.47 35.91 17.85
N GLY A 682 9.24 34.97 18.77
CA GLY A 682 10.30 34.35 19.57
C GLY A 682 10.78 35.27 20.70
N GLU A 683 12.02 35.07 21.14
CA GLU A 683 12.65 35.91 22.16
C GLU A 683 12.86 37.35 21.65
N MET A 684 12.35 38.34 22.39
CA MET A 684 12.50 39.75 22.05
C MET A 684 12.39 40.65 23.29
N GLY A 685 13.36 41.55 23.45
CA GLY A 685 13.33 42.60 24.48
C GLY A 685 12.14 43.56 24.32
N ARG A 686 11.84 44.33 25.37
CA ARG A 686 10.76 45.33 25.35
C ARG A 686 11.02 46.35 24.24
N ASP A 687 12.17 46.99 24.29
CA ASP A 687 12.49 48.15 23.44
C ASP A 687 12.65 47.76 21.97
N THR A 688 13.16 46.55 21.71
CA THR A 688 13.19 45.95 20.36
C THR A 688 11.77 45.71 19.81
N ALA A 689 10.82 45.33 20.66
CA ALA A 689 9.42 45.16 20.27
C ALA A 689 8.73 46.52 20.08
N SER A 690 9.01 47.51 20.93
CA SER A 690 8.56 48.90 20.77
C SER A 690 9.02 49.45 19.42
N ASN A 691 10.32 49.49 19.14
CA ASN A 691 10.89 50.01 17.90
C ASN A 691 10.34 49.32 16.63
N LYS A 692 9.93 48.05 16.72
CA LYS A 692 9.34 47.29 15.60
C LYS A 692 7.83 47.53 15.41
N LEU A 693 7.11 47.84 16.48
CA LEU A 693 5.67 48.16 16.45
C LEU A 693 5.38 49.64 16.28
N GLU A 694 6.29 50.53 16.69
CA GLU A 694 6.13 51.99 16.61
C GLU A 694 5.71 52.51 15.22
N PRO A 695 6.30 52.05 14.09
CA PRO A 695 5.90 52.47 12.74
C PRO A 695 4.72 51.66 12.16
N ARG A 696 3.96 50.95 12.99
CA ARG A 696 2.78 50.17 12.59
C ARG A 696 1.50 50.89 13.01
N GLU A 697 0.38 50.50 12.39
CA GLU A 697 -0.94 50.99 12.75
C GLU A 697 -1.44 50.36 14.07
N ASP A 698 -2.32 51.09 14.75
CA ASP A 698 -2.94 50.64 16.01
C ASP A 698 -3.72 49.32 15.80
N GLY A 699 -3.67 48.44 16.81
CA GLY A 699 -4.10 47.04 16.71
C GLY A 699 -3.06 46.08 16.12
N THR A 700 -1.89 46.55 15.67
CA THR A 700 -0.79 45.64 15.29
C THR A 700 -0.13 45.05 16.53
N TYR A 701 0.01 43.71 16.56
CA TYR A 701 0.45 42.98 17.75
C TYR A 701 1.48 41.88 17.46
N MET A 702 2.22 41.51 18.51
CA MET A 702 3.11 40.34 18.55
C MET A 702 3.12 39.67 19.92
N LEU A 703 3.25 38.34 19.95
CA LEU A 703 3.64 37.59 21.14
C LEU A 703 5.15 37.37 21.13
N ARG A 704 5.83 37.78 22.21
CA ARG A 704 7.27 37.61 22.41
C ARG A 704 7.58 36.85 23.70
N ILE A 705 8.67 36.11 23.69
CA ILE A 705 9.31 35.58 24.90
C ILE A 705 10.21 36.68 25.46
N ARG A 706 10.16 36.91 26.77
CA ARG A 706 11.02 37.89 27.44
C ARG A 706 12.41 37.28 27.70
N PRO A 707 13.51 38.00 27.39
CA PRO A 707 14.86 37.54 27.72
C PRO A 707 15.01 37.22 29.20
N ALA A 708 15.84 36.22 29.51
CA ALA A 708 15.90 35.58 30.82
C ALA A 708 16.29 36.56 31.96
N GLY A 709 15.29 36.90 32.77
CA GLY A 709 15.46 37.45 34.12
C GLY A 709 14.54 36.69 35.07
N GLN A 710 14.94 36.51 36.32
CA GLN A 710 14.18 35.73 37.29
C GLN A 710 12.71 36.21 37.40
N PRO A 711 11.71 35.31 37.37
CA PRO A 711 10.32 35.67 37.60
C PRO A 711 10.17 36.35 38.96
N ARG A 712 9.56 37.54 39.01
CA ARG A 712 9.40 38.28 40.28
C ARG A 712 8.18 37.83 41.08
N LEU A 713 7.30 37.04 40.47
CA LEU A 713 6.03 36.55 41.04
C LEU A 713 5.82 35.07 40.66
N LYS A 714 5.27 34.29 41.59
CA LYS A 714 5.10 32.82 41.50
C LYS A 714 4.25 32.35 40.31
N HIS A 715 3.43 33.24 39.74
CA HIS A 715 2.47 32.98 38.66
C HIS A 715 2.85 33.64 37.31
N GLU A 716 4.03 34.24 37.20
CA GLU A 716 4.45 35.02 36.02
C GLU A 716 5.10 34.13 34.93
N THR A 717 4.59 34.16 33.69
CA THR A 717 5.18 33.40 32.57
C THR A 717 6.30 34.19 31.86
N ASN A 718 7.11 33.51 31.03
CA ASN A 718 8.08 34.15 30.15
C ASN A 718 7.43 34.97 28.99
N TYR A 719 6.14 34.77 28.68
CA TYR A 719 5.48 35.45 27.58
C TYR A 719 5.06 36.89 27.89
N ALA A 720 5.10 37.73 26.85
CA ALA A 720 4.49 39.05 26.84
C ALA A 720 3.83 39.33 25.49
N LEU A 721 2.62 39.89 25.53
CA LEU A 721 1.90 40.41 24.38
C LEU A 721 2.28 41.89 24.20
N SER A 722 2.67 42.29 23.00
CA SER A 722 3.02 43.68 22.69
C SER A 722 2.14 44.17 21.55
N ILE A 723 1.51 45.33 21.72
CA ILE A 723 0.51 45.89 20.81
C ILE A 723 0.72 47.38 20.63
N LYS A 724 0.58 47.90 19.42
CA LYS A 724 0.46 49.34 19.15
C LYS A 724 -1.00 49.77 19.40
N ALA A 725 -1.24 50.77 20.24
CA ALA A 725 -2.56 51.32 20.55
C ALA A 725 -2.45 52.76 21.08
N ASP A 726 -3.37 53.63 20.67
CA ASP A 726 -3.42 55.05 21.00
C ASP A 726 -2.10 55.76 20.67
N GLY A 727 -1.54 55.46 19.50
CA GLY A 727 -0.27 56.02 19.04
C GLY A 727 0.98 55.55 19.80
N ALA A 728 0.88 54.63 20.78
CA ALA A 728 2.01 54.14 21.57
C ALA A 728 2.07 52.60 21.64
N VAL A 729 3.24 52.01 21.90
CA VAL A 729 3.35 50.55 22.12
C VAL A 729 3.12 50.19 23.58
N LYS A 730 2.10 49.36 23.84
CA LYS A 730 1.80 48.77 25.16
C LYS A 730 2.37 47.36 25.25
N HIS A 731 2.78 46.95 26.45
CA HIS A 731 3.32 45.62 26.72
C HIS A 731 2.62 44.98 27.91
N ILE A 732 1.92 43.88 27.66
CA ILE A 732 1.10 43.15 28.62
C ILE A 732 1.83 41.84 28.97
N LYS A 733 1.90 41.50 30.26
CA LYS A 733 2.44 40.22 30.73
C LYS A 733 1.37 39.14 30.67
N ILE A 734 1.76 37.89 30.42
CA ILE A 734 0.88 36.72 30.55
C ILE A 734 1.25 35.98 31.83
N PHE A 735 0.24 35.57 32.59
CA PHE A 735 0.39 34.82 33.84
C PHE A 735 -0.14 33.38 33.66
N LYS A 736 0.27 32.45 34.53
CA LYS A 736 -0.31 31.10 34.63
C LYS A 736 -0.69 30.74 36.07
N ARG A 737 -1.75 29.95 36.21
CA ARG A 737 -2.22 29.40 37.49
C ARG A 737 -2.58 27.93 37.29
N ASP A 738 -2.20 27.09 38.24
CA ASP A 738 -2.66 25.71 38.33
C ASP A 738 -4.08 25.70 38.93
N VAL A 739 -5.01 25.05 38.25
CA VAL A 739 -6.37 24.78 38.72
C VAL A 739 -6.70 23.33 38.35
N ASP A 740 -7.06 22.52 39.34
CA ASP A 740 -7.41 21.10 39.19
C ASP A 740 -6.38 20.25 38.41
N GLY A 741 -5.08 20.58 38.53
CA GLY A 741 -3.99 19.88 37.85
C GLY A 741 -3.78 20.30 36.39
N ALA A 742 -4.38 21.42 35.97
CA ALA A 742 -4.20 22.02 34.65
C ALA A 742 -3.62 23.44 34.74
N ASP A 743 -2.59 23.70 33.93
CA ASP A 743 -2.02 25.05 33.75
C ASP A 743 -2.96 25.93 32.91
N LEU A 744 -3.53 26.96 33.53
CA LEU A 744 -4.36 27.96 32.85
C LEU A 744 -3.64 29.32 32.74
N TYR A 745 -3.72 29.94 31.57
CA TYR A 745 -3.10 31.21 31.21
C TYR A 745 -4.08 32.38 31.32
N TYR A 746 -3.63 33.57 31.70
CA TYR A 746 -4.49 34.75 31.84
C TYR A 746 -3.75 36.09 31.67
N LEU A 747 -4.53 37.15 31.42
CA LEU A 747 -4.07 38.56 31.43
C LEU A 747 -4.49 39.29 32.71
N SER A 748 -5.68 38.99 33.23
CA SER A 748 -6.16 39.34 34.58
C SER A 748 -6.97 38.17 35.14
N GLU A 749 -7.23 38.15 36.45
CA GLU A 749 -7.93 37.02 37.10
C GLU A 749 -9.43 36.93 36.74
N SER A 750 -9.96 37.82 35.89
CA SER A 750 -11.33 37.74 35.37
C SER A 750 -11.55 36.57 34.40
N ARG A 751 -10.51 36.09 33.71
CA ARG A 751 -10.64 35.11 32.62
C ARG A 751 -9.39 34.24 32.44
N PHE A 752 -9.60 32.94 32.40
CA PHE A 752 -8.56 31.91 32.25
C PHE A 752 -8.71 31.14 30.93
N PHE A 753 -7.59 30.73 30.34
CA PHE A 753 -7.49 30.03 29.05
C PHE A 753 -6.59 28.79 29.17
N LYS A 754 -6.86 27.73 28.40
CA LYS A 754 -6.07 26.49 28.44
C LYS A 754 -4.74 26.59 27.69
N SER A 755 -4.55 27.63 26.87
CA SER A 755 -3.29 27.91 26.18
C SER A 755 -3.11 29.38 25.85
N VAL A 756 -1.86 29.79 25.59
CA VAL A 756 -1.55 31.13 25.08
C VAL A 756 -2.14 31.37 23.68
N VAL A 757 -2.33 30.31 22.87
CA VAL A 757 -2.99 30.41 21.56
C VAL A 757 -4.46 30.81 21.73
N GLU A 758 -5.19 30.11 22.61
CA GLU A 758 -6.60 30.39 22.92
C GLU A 758 -6.80 31.79 23.51
N LEU A 759 -5.88 32.23 24.38
CA LEU A 759 -5.85 33.60 24.91
C LEU A 759 -5.72 34.64 23.79
N VAL A 760 -4.80 34.44 22.84
CA VAL A 760 -4.64 35.36 21.70
C VAL A 760 -5.87 35.33 20.79
N GLU A 761 -6.37 34.15 20.42
CA GLU A 761 -7.56 33.98 19.57
C GLU A 761 -8.85 34.56 20.19
N TYR A 762 -8.92 34.67 21.52
CA TYR A 762 -9.97 35.38 22.23
C TYR A 762 -9.86 36.90 22.07
N TYR A 763 -8.68 37.49 22.35
CA TYR A 763 -8.46 38.94 22.24
C TYR A 763 -8.29 39.46 20.80
N GLU A 764 -8.24 38.58 19.79
CA GLU A 764 -8.54 38.95 18.40
C GLU A 764 -10.01 39.38 18.21
N ARG A 765 -10.92 38.94 19.10
CA ARG A 765 -12.38 39.18 19.01
C ARG A 765 -12.90 40.11 20.10
N ALA A 766 -12.45 39.91 21.34
CA ALA A 766 -12.79 40.69 22.52
C ALA A 766 -11.79 41.83 22.76
N SER A 767 -12.26 42.97 23.28
CA SER A 767 -11.38 44.11 23.59
C SER A 767 -10.53 43.85 24.83
N LEU A 768 -9.30 44.38 24.84
CA LEU A 768 -8.45 44.38 26.03
C LEU A 768 -8.98 45.29 27.16
N ALA A 769 -9.98 46.14 26.89
CA ALA A 769 -10.68 46.95 27.90
C ALA A 769 -11.27 46.11 29.05
N GLU A 770 -11.64 44.84 28.81
CA GLU A 770 -12.10 43.89 29.84
C GLU A 770 -11.10 43.74 31.01
N ASN A 771 -9.81 43.94 30.74
CA ASN A 771 -8.72 43.81 31.71
C ASN A 771 -7.99 45.14 31.98
N PHE A 772 -8.11 46.11 31.07
CA PHE A 772 -7.29 47.32 31.04
C PHE A 772 -8.15 48.50 30.53
N GLU A 773 -8.84 49.21 31.43
CA GLU A 773 -9.79 50.30 31.09
C GLU A 773 -9.25 51.36 30.10
N LYS A 774 -7.92 51.57 30.08
CA LYS A 774 -7.22 52.53 29.20
C LYS A 774 -6.56 51.88 27.98
N LEU A 775 -7.11 50.77 27.49
CA LEU A 775 -6.64 50.02 26.33
C LEU A 775 -7.81 49.32 25.62
N ASP A 776 -8.73 50.10 25.06
CA ASP A 776 -9.88 49.58 24.30
C ASP A 776 -9.49 49.19 22.87
N GLN A 777 -8.55 48.25 22.75
CA GLN A 777 -8.01 47.78 21.48
C GLN A 777 -8.05 46.26 21.39
N ARG A 778 -8.39 45.77 20.18
CA ARG A 778 -8.36 44.34 19.82
C ARG A 778 -7.06 43.95 19.13
N LEU A 779 -6.72 42.66 19.13
CA LEU A 779 -5.58 42.11 18.40
C LEU A 779 -5.91 41.99 16.90
N LEU A 780 -5.81 43.11 16.18
CA LEU A 780 -6.27 43.21 14.79
C LEU A 780 -5.28 42.64 13.76
N TRP A 781 -3.97 42.91 13.92
CA TRP A 781 -2.99 42.63 12.87
C TRP A 781 -1.73 41.91 13.40
N PRO A 782 -1.42 40.68 12.95
CA PRO A 782 -0.19 39.99 13.34
C PRO A 782 1.04 40.66 12.73
N PHE A 783 2.09 40.85 13.53
CA PHE A 783 3.29 41.60 13.13
C PHE A 783 3.96 41.10 11.83
N ARG A 784 4.01 39.78 11.58
CA ARG A 784 4.62 39.20 10.35
C ARG A 784 3.63 39.06 9.18
N ARG A 785 2.54 39.85 9.14
CA ARG A 785 1.55 39.83 8.05
C ARG A 785 2.19 39.99 6.67
N VAL A 786 1.70 39.24 5.69
CA VAL A 786 2.11 39.33 4.28
C VAL A 786 0.95 39.90 3.47
N LEU A 787 1.21 40.91 2.63
CA LEU A 787 0.22 41.49 1.72
C LEU A 787 0.35 40.84 0.35
N ALA A 788 -0.69 40.13 -0.08
CA ALA A 788 -0.82 39.55 -1.41
C ALA A 788 -1.78 40.37 -2.28
N LYS A 789 -1.65 40.31 -3.61
CA LYS A 789 -2.61 40.89 -4.55
C LYS A 789 -3.29 39.76 -5.32
N ALA A 790 -4.61 39.70 -5.30
CA ALA A 790 -5.36 38.74 -6.10
C ALA A 790 -5.16 39.04 -7.59
N LEU A 791 -4.62 38.09 -8.35
CA LEU A 791 -4.38 38.25 -9.79
C LEU A 791 -5.60 37.85 -10.64
N PHE A 792 -6.54 37.13 -10.03
CA PHE A 792 -7.76 36.60 -10.64
C PHE A 792 -8.91 36.71 -9.63
N ASP A 793 -10.15 36.61 -10.14
CA ASP A 793 -11.32 36.38 -9.28
C ASP A 793 -11.29 34.93 -8.79
N PHE A 794 -11.66 34.71 -7.53
CA PHE A 794 -11.91 33.40 -6.95
C PHE A 794 -13.19 33.50 -6.15
N HIS A 795 -14.14 32.59 -6.35
CA HIS A 795 -15.38 32.59 -5.57
C HIS A 795 -15.40 31.39 -4.62
N GLY A 796 -15.40 31.67 -3.32
CA GLY A 796 -15.58 30.63 -2.32
C GLY A 796 -16.98 30.03 -2.43
N SER A 797 -17.08 28.70 -2.52
CA SER A 797 -18.36 27.97 -2.48
C SER A 797 -18.78 27.59 -1.07
N GLU A 798 -17.84 27.63 -0.12
CA GLU A 798 -18.04 27.31 1.28
C GLU A 798 -17.87 28.56 2.17
N ARG A 799 -18.54 28.61 3.33
CA ARG A 799 -18.51 29.77 4.25
C ARG A 799 -17.12 30.10 4.85
N ASN A 800 -16.15 29.19 4.71
CA ASN A 800 -14.76 29.31 5.16
C ASN A 800 -13.78 29.73 4.02
N GLN A 801 -14.24 29.84 2.77
CA GLN A 801 -13.43 30.22 1.61
C GLN A 801 -13.56 31.72 1.36
N LEU A 802 -12.45 32.41 1.10
CA LEU A 802 -12.45 33.86 0.90
C LEU A 802 -12.57 34.16 -0.58
N SER A 803 -13.75 34.64 -1.01
CA SER A 803 -13.91 35.14 -2.38
C SER A 803 -12.96 36.31 -2.63
N LEU A 804 -12.05 36.14 -3.60
CA LEU A 804 -11.15 37.18 -4.08
C LEU A 804 -11.75 37.87 -5.31
N ARG A 805 -11.49 39.17 -5.46
CA ARG A 805 -11.65 39.86 -6.75
C ARG A 805 -10.29 40.29 -7.28
N ARG A 806 -10.06 40.13 -8.57
CA ARG A 806 -8.85 40.55 -9.28
C ARG A 806 -8.52 42.00 -8.94
N GLY A 807 -7.27 42.24 -8.53
CA GLY A 807 -6.81 43.55 -8.08
C GLY A 807 -6.94 43.80 -6.58
N CYS A 808 -7.78 43.06 -5.83
CA CYS A 808 -7.91 43.25 -4.39
C CYS A 808 -6.61 42.89 -3.65
N ARG A 809 -6.35 43.61 -2.55
CA ARG A 809 -5.21 43.33 -1.66
C ARG A 809 -5.70 42.45 -0.52
N VAL A 810 -5.10 41.27 -0.41
CA VAL A 810 -5.42 40.25 0.58
C VAL A 810 -4.35 40.30 1.67
N VAL A 811 -4.77 40.51 2.92
CA VAL A 811 -3.88 40.35 4.07
C VAL A 811 -3.80 38.86 4.37
N VAL A 812 -2.65 38.22 4.12
CA VAL A 812 -2.46 36.80 4.46
C VAL A 812 -2.31 36.68 5.97
N LEU A 813 -3.28 36.03 6.60
CA LEU A 813 -3.38 35.85 8.05
C LEU A 813 -2.73 34.54 8.52
N SER A 814 -2.76 33.49 7.70
CA SER A 814 -2.14 32.20 8.02
C SER A 814 -1.75 31.41 6.77
N LYS A 815 -0.64 30.67 6.89
CA LYS A 815 -0.14 29.69 5.90
C LYS A 815 -0.37 28.23 6.34
N GLU A 816 -1.20 27.98 7.35
CA GLU A 816 -1.46 26.61 7.86
C GLU A 816 -2.07 25.66 6.79
N GLY A 817 -2.63 26.19 5.69
CA GLY A 817 -3.14 25.43 4.55
C GLY A 817 -2.16 25.24 3.37
N ASP A 818 -0.91 25.69 3.46
CA ASP A 818 0.06 25.70 2.35
C ASP A 818 0.28 24.30 1.74
N ALA A 819 0.34 23.25 2.57
CA ALA A 819 0.45 21.85 2.15
C ALA A 819 -0.80 21.29 1.41
N LYS A 820 -1.90 22.06 1.39
CA LYS A 820 -3.16 21.72 0.71
C LYS A 820 -3.46 22.64 -0.48
N GLY A 821 -2.58 23.61 -0.81
CA GLY A 821 -2.81 24.58 -1.89
C GLY A 821 -3.77 25.72 -1.53
N TRP A 822 -3.88 26.04 -0.23
CA TRP A 822 -4.83 27.02 0.30
C TRP A 822 -4.15 28.01 1.27
N TRP A 823 -4.23 29.32 1.01
CA TRP A 823 -3.79 30.35 1.95
C TRP A 823 -4.99 31.01 2.65
N LYS A 824 -4.88 31.29 3.95
CA LYS A 824 -5.92 31.99 4.72
C LYS A 824 -5.67 33.50 4.68
N GLY A 825 -6.58 34.25 4.06
CA GLY A 825 -6.50 35.70 3.90
C GLY A 825 -7.62 36.48 4.59
N LYS A 826 -7.53 37.80 4.49
CA LYS A 826 -8.57 38.78 4.82
C LYS A 826 -8.66 39.86 3.74
N ILE A 827 -9.89 40.21 3.35
CA ILE A 827 -10.22 41.37 2.48
C ILE A 827 -11.36 42.13 3.16
N GLY A 828 -11.17 43.42 3.45
CA GLY A 828 -12.12 44.16 4.31
C GLY A 828 -12.27 43.42 5.63
N ASP A 829 -13.50 43.10 6.02
CA ASP A 829 -13.79 42.30 7.22
C ASP A 829 -13.93 40.78 6.98
N GLN A 830 -13.90 40.32 5.72
CA GLN A 830 -14.11 38.92 5.36
C GLN A 830 -12.81 38.11 5.46
N VAL A 831 -12.88 36.88 5.98
CA VAL A 831 -11.74 35.98 6.25
C VAL A 831 -12.00 34.57 5.72
N GLY A 832 -11.01 33.93 5.08
CA GLY A 832 -11.14 32.58 4.52
C GLY A 832 -9.99 32.15 3.60
N PHE A 833 -10.13 31.01 2.92
CA PHE A 833 -9.08 30.35 2.12
C PHE A 833 -9.14 30.60 0.58
N PHE A 834 -7.99 30.58 -0.15
CA PHE A 834 -7.90 30.71 -1.63
C PHE A 834 -6.68 29.99 -2.35
N PRO A 835 -6.72 29.69 -3.68
CA PRO A 835 -5.75 28.84 -4.45
C PRO A 835 -4.95 29.53 -5.61
N LYS A 836 -4.48 28.77 -6.65
CA LYS A 836 -3.33 29.13 -7.55
C LYS A 836 -3.32 28.62 -9.05
N GLU A 837 -2.33 27.82 -9.54
CA GLU A 837 -1.99 27.53 -10.98
C GLU A 837 -2.05 26.02 -11.38
N TYR A 838 -2.03 25.60 -12.69
CA TYR A 838 -2.20 24.15 -13.07
C TYR A 838 -1.74 23.58 -14.46
N VAL A 839 -1.67 22.24 -14.54
CA VAL A 839 -1.53 21.30 -15.71
C VAL A 839 -2.73 20.35 -15.77
N LEU A 840 -3.17 19.88 -16.96
CA LEU A 840 -4.39 19.04 -17.09
C LEU A 840 -4.29 17.95 -18.19
N TYR A 841 -4.84 16.77 -17.92
CA TYR A 841 -4.93 15.64 -18.87
C TYR A 841 -6.35 15.08 -18.92
N LYS A 842 -7.01 15.17 -20.07
CA LYS A 842 -8.38 14.70 -20.31
C LYS A 842 -8.36 13.21 -20.68
N ILE A 843 -9.20 12.40 -20.04
CA ILE A 843 -9.24 10.93 -20.14
C ILE A 843 -10.03 10.49 -21.40
N PRO A 844 -9.61 9.47 -22.18
CA PRO A 844 -10.41 8.92 -23.29
C PRO A 844 -11.76 8.34 -22.85
N LYS A 845 -12.71 8.20 -23.78
CA LYS A 845 -13.99 7.54 -23.49
C LYS A 845 -13.76 6.03 -23.31
N LEU A 846 -13.96 5.51 -22.10
CA LEU A 846 -13.81 4.09 -21.79
C LEU A 846 -15.16 3.52 -21.33
N SER A 847 -15.88 2.88 -22.26
CA SER A 847 -17.24 2.34 -22.09
C SER A 847 -17.41 1.43 -20.87
N HIS A 848 -16.37 0.68 -20.51
CA HIS A 848 -16.36 -0.29 -19.43
C HIS A 848 -16.05 0.32 -18.05
N SER A 849 -15.78 1.63 -17.97
CA SER A 849 -15.49 2.29 -16.69
C SER A 849 -16.74 2.41 -15.81
N SER A 850 -16.57 2.11 -14.52
CA SER A 850 -17.56 2.33 -13.47
C SER A 850 -17.80 3.82 -13.20
N ASN A 851 -16.84 4.70 -13.51
CA ASN A 851 -16.94 6.14 -13.37
C ASN A 851 -17.73 6.74 -14.56
N PRO A 852 -18.85 7.46 -14.33
CA PRO A 852 -19.70 7.96 -15.41
C PRO A 852 -19.04 9.03 -16.28
N LEU A 853 -18.17 9.89 -15.73
CA LEU A 853 -17.44 10.90 -16.51
C LEU A 853 -16.39 10.24 -17.43
N ILE A 854 -15.73 9.17 -16.97
CA ILE A 854 -14.80 8.38 -17.81
C ILE A 854 -15.57 7.62 -18.90
N ARG A 855 -16.70 7.00 -18.53
CA ARG A 855 -17.58 6.27 -19.47
C ARG A 855 -18.18 7.17 -20.56
N ASN A 856 -18.46 8.43 -20.22
CA ASN A 856 -18.94 9.43 -21.17
C ASN A 856 -17.80 10.14 -21.94
N GLY A 857 -16.56 10.03 -21.46
CA GLY A 857 -15.38 10.66 -22.07
C GLY A 857 -15.24 12.15 -21.74
N SER A 858 -15.82 12.62 -20.64
CA SER A 858 -15.72 14.01 -20.17
C SER A 858 -14.89 14.17 -18.88
N ALA A 859 -14.40 13.07 -18.30
CA ALA A 859 -13.46 13.10 -17.19
C ALA A 859 -12.10 13.68 -17.59
N TYR A 860 -11.46 14.35 -16.63
CA TYR A 860 -10.08 14.81 -16.74
C TYR A 860 -9.37 14.74 -15.39
N MET A 861 -8.05 14.61 -15.44
CA MET A 861 -7.16 14.71 -14.29
C MET A 861 -6.36 16.00 -14.39
N TYR A 862 -5.86 16.51 -13.28
CA TYR A 862 -5.03 17.70 -13.26
C TYR A 862 -3.96 17.62 -12.18
N ILE A 863 -2.93 18.45 -12.34
CA ILE A 863 -1.85 18.63 -11.37
C ILE A 863 -1.64 20.14 -11.25
N THR A 864 -1.93 20.71 -10.09
CA THR A 864 -1.72 22.14 -9.83
C THR A 864 -0.25 22.45 -9.55
N SER A 865 0.17 23.72 -9.53
CA SER A 865 1.50 24.07 -9.00
C SER A 865 1.63 23.68 -7.52
N ASP A 866 0.51 23.57 -6.81
CA ASP A 866 0.43 23.21 -5.39
C ASP A 866 0.24 21.70 -5.16
N THR A 867 -0.28 20.96 -6.14
CA THR A 867 -0.36 19.49 -6.13
C THR A 867 0.72 18.83 -6.99
N VAL A 868 1.69 19.60 -7.51
CA VAL A 868 2.81 19.10 -8.32
C VAL A 868 3.64 18.01 -7.64
N HIS A 869 3.63 17.95 -6.31
CA HIS A 869 4.31 16.96 -5.47
C HIS A 869 3.45 15.75 -5.08
N LYS A 870 2.19 15.71 -5.53
CA LYS A 870 1.21 14.64 -5.30
C LYS A 870 1.02 13.84 -6.60
N GLU A 871 0.11 12.87 -6.58
CA GLU A 871 -0.31 12.16 -7.79
C GLU A 871 -1.36 12.97 -8.57
N TRP A 872 -1.77 12.47 -9.73
CA TRP A 872 -2.83 13.05 -10.56
C TRP A 872 -4.17 13.19 -9.80
N ASP A 873 -4.68 14.42 -9.66
CA ASP A 873 -6.01 14.69 -9.09
C ASP A 873 -7.10 14.43 -10.14
N LEU A 874 -8.00 13.45 -9.92
CA LEU A 874 -9.15 13.22 -10.81
C LEU A 874 -10.25 14.26 -10.56
N SER A 875 -10.69 14.97 -11.61
CA SER A 875 -11.80 15.93 -11.51
C SER A 875 -13.14 15.22 -11.31
N ILE A 876 -13.87 15.66 -10.28
CA ILE A 876 -15.29 15.33 -10.06
C ILE A 876 -16.23 16.12 -10.99
N LYS A 877 -15.73 17.14 -11.70
CA LYS A 877 -16.50 17.93 -12.67
C LYS A 877 -16.27 17.45 -14.09
N ASP A 878 -17.33 17.52 -14.88
CA ASP A 878 -17.28 17.39 -16.34
C ASP A 878 -16.37 18.47 -16.96
N ILE A 879 -15.55 18.14 -17.96
CA ILE A 879 -14.70 19.12 -18.65
C ILE A 879 -15.50 20.19 -19.41
N GLY A 880 -16.75 19.91 -19.79
CA GLY A 880 -17.69 20.86 -20.39
C GLY A 880 -18.37 21.81 -19.39
N ASP A 881 -18.24 21.58 -18.08
CA ASP A 881 -18.78 22.48 -17.06
C ASP A 881 -18.10 23.86 -17.13
N LYS A 882 -18.88 24.94 -17.06
CA LYS A 882 -18.35 26.32 -17.05
C LYS A 882 -17.45 26.60 -15.83
N THR A 883 -17.66 25.84 -14.76
CA THR A 883 -16.90 25.87 -13.50
C THR A 883 -15.83 24.78 -13.42
N SER A 884 -15.59 24.07 -14.53
CA SER A 884 -14.39 23.22 -14.71
C SER A 884 -13.12 24.07 -14.77
N ILE A 885 -11.96 23.43 -14.68
CA ILE A 885 -10.67 24.12 -14.74
C ILE A 885 -10.48 24.89 -16.07
N PRO A 886 -10.70 24.32 -17.27
CA PRO A 886 -10.64 25.09 -18.51
C PRO A 886 -11.79 26.08 -18.65
N GLY A 887 -12.99 25.75 -18.15
CA GLY A 887 -14.16 26.64 -18.16
C GLY A 887 -13.93 27.95 -17.42
N ASN A 888 -13.43 27.87 -16.18
CA ASN A 888 -13.05 29.04 -15.40
C ASN A 888 -11.92 29.84 -16.07
N THR A 889 -10.91 29.15 -16.62
CA THR A 889 -9.74 29.79 -17.24
C THR A 889 -10.10 30.57 -18.50
N LEU A 890 -11.08 30.10 -19.28
CA LEU A 890 -11.56 30.77 -20.49
C LEU A 890 -12.77 31.69 -20.24
N ALA A 891 -13.32 31.75 -19.03
CA ALA A 891 -14.54 32.50 -18.71
C ALA A 891 -14.46 33.99 -19.10
N SER A 892 -13.28 34.61 -18.99
CA SER A 892 -13.06 36.01 -19.39
C SER A 892 -13.23 36.27 -20.88
N LEU A 893 -13.11 35.26 -21.73
CA LEU A 893 -13.31 35.39 -23.18
C LEU A 893 -14.79 35.39 -23.56
N TYR A 894 -15.66 34.78 -22.73
CA TYR A 894 -17.11 34.74 -22.91
C TYR A 894 -17.85 35.80 -22.10
N ASN A 895 -17.11 36.75 -21.51
CA ASN A 895 -17.66 37.97 -20.92
C ASN A 895 -17.25 39.15 -21.81
N ASP A 896 -18.17 39.61 -22.64
CA ASP A 896 -17.96 40.62 -23.68
C ASP A 896 -17.21 41.88 -23.17
N ASN A 897 -17.61 42.43 -22.01
CA ASN A 897 -16.99 43.61 -21.40
C ASN A 897 -15.51 43.39 -21.01
N ILE A 898 -15.14 42.15 -20.68
CA ILE A 898 -13.76 41.78 -20.34
C ILE A 898 -13.00 41.43 -21.62
N ALA A 899 -13.62 40.67 -22.52
CA ALA A 899 -13.02 40.17 -23.75
C ALA A 899 -12.60 41.28 -24.73
N GLU A 900 -13.33 42.40 -24.78
CA GLU A 900 -12.95 43.58 -25.59
C GLU A 900 -11.66 44.26 -25.10
N ASN A 901 -11.43 44.25 -23.78
CA ASN A 901 -10.30 44.93 -23.13
C ASN A 901 -9.05 44.05 -22.98
N LEU A 902 -9.07 42.81 -23.48
CA LEU A 902 -7.96 41.88 -23.47
C LEU A 902 -7.44 41.64 -24.89
N LEU A 903 -6.12 41.57 -25.05
CA LEU A 903 -5.52 40.96 -26.24
C LEU A 903 -5.68 39.45 -26.11
N TRP A 904 -6.25 38.79 -27.11
CA TRP A 904 -6.32 37.34 -27.12
C TRP A 904 -6.27 36.74 -28.52
N ILE A 905 -5.74 35.53 -28.61
CA ILE A 905 -5.49 34.78 -29.85
C ILE A 905 -5.98 33.36 -29.63
N LEU A 906 -6.94 32.92 -30.45
CA LEU A 906 -7.38 31.54 -30.52
C LEU A 906 -6.83 30.91 -31.79
N TYR A 907 -6.02 29.87 -31.63
CA TYR A 907 -5.39 29.18 -32.75
C TYR A 907 -5.66 27.68 -32.69
N ASN A 908 -6.01 27.09 -33.84
CA ASN A 908 -6.32 25.68 -33.99
C ASN A 908 -6.25 25.34 -35.49
N ASP A 909 -5.52 24.28 -35.87
CA ASP A 909 -5.50 23.77 -37.25
C ASP A 909 -6.71 22.89 -37.61
N ASP A 910 -7.58 22.61 -36.64
CA ASP A 910 -8.94 22.07 -36.80
C ASP A 910 -9.91 22.96 -35.98
N PRO A 911 -10.19 24.19 -36.44
CA PRO A 911 -10.95 25.19 -35.69
C PRO A 911 -12.48 24.95 -35.73
N PRO A 912 -13.22 25.36 -34.69
CA PRO A 912 -14.68 25.21 -34.67
C PRO A 912 -15.34 25.97 -35.82
N ASN A 913 -16.35 25.35 -36.43
CA ASN A 913 -17.19 25.89 -37.52
C ASN A 913 -16.40 26.31 -38.77
N SER A 914 -15.25 25.69 -39.05
CA SER A 914 -14.47 25.91 -40.27
C SER A 914 -13.72 24.63 -40.67
N THR A 915 -12.98 24.66 -41.78
CA THR A 915 -12.33 23.46 -42.36
C THR A 915 -10.93 23.22 -41.81
N VAL A 916 -10.52 21.94 -41.77
CA VAL A 916 -9.20 21.52 -41.26
C VAL A 916 -8.07 22.03 -42.16
N VAL A 917 -7.10 22.72 -41.57
CA VAL A 917 -6.00 23.38 -42.29
C VAL A 917 -4.71 22.55 -42.21
N GLY A 918 -4.63 21.52 -43.06
CA GLY A 918 -3.49 20.57 -43.07
C GLY A 918 -2.13 21.10 -43.54
N LYS A 919 -2.05 22.33 -44.07
CA LYS A 919 -0.87 22.86 -44.79
C LYS A 919 0.19 23.56 -43.92
N TYR A 920 -0.16 24.01 -42.72
CA TYR A 920 0.71 24.87 -41.89
C TYR A 920 1.03 24.21 -40.54
N GLY A 921 1.14 24.97 -39.45
CA GLY A 921 1.39 24.42 -38.12
C GLY A 921 0.35 23.37 -37.71
N HIS A 922 0.78 22.28 -37.07
CA HIS A 922 -0.11 21.38 -36.33
C HIS A 922 -0.13 21.83 -34.87
N ALA A 923 -0.89 22.90 -34.63
CA ALA A 923 -0.79 23.71 -33.41
C ALA A 923 -2.17 24.19 -32.94
N LYS A 924 -2.47 24.01 -31.65
CA LYS A 924 -3.76 24.39 -31.05
C LYS A 924 -3.54 25.01 -29.66
N GLY A 925 -4.27 26.09 -29.35
CA GLY A 925 -4.13 26.81 -28.08
C GLY A 925 -4.78 28.19 -28.03
N ILE A 926 -4.59 28.83 -26.87
CA ILE A 926 -5.10 30.15 -26.50
C ILE A 926 -3.96 30.97 -25.91
N VAL A 927 -3.83 32.23 -26.33
CA VAL A 927 -3.10 33.25 -25.56
C VAL A 927 -4.08 34.36 -25.18
N ALA A 928 -4.02 34.86 -23.95
CA ALA A 928 -4.76 36.05 -23.52
C ALA A 928 -3.90 36.93 -22.58
N ALA A 929 -4.01 38.25 -22.70
CA ALA A 929 -3.16 39.21 -22.00
C ALA A 929 -3.85 40.55 -21.70
N ASP A 930 -3.43 41.18 -20.60
CA ASP A 930 -3.64 42.59 -20.28
C ASP A 930 -2.29 43.36 -20.27
N HIS A 931 -2.27 44.60 -19.79
CA HIS A 931 -1.07 45.43 -19.71
C HIS A 931 0.05 44.91 -18.78
N ASN A 932 -0.24 43.97 -17.89
CA ASN A 932 0.65 43.54 -16.80
C ASN A 932 1.03 42.05 -16.88
N GLN A 933 0.10 41.22 -17.36
CA GLN A 933 0.16 39.77 -17.29
C GLN A 933 -0.69 39.11 -18.39
N GLY A 934 -0.46 37.82 -18.61
CA GLY A 934 -1.30 37.01 -19.48
C GLY A 934 -1.18 35.53 -19.17
N PHE A 935 -1.77 34.68 -20.01
CA PHE A 935 -1.54 33.24 -19.99
C PHE A 935 -1.42 32.67 -21.40
N TRP A 936 -0.75 31.53 -21.50
CA TRP A 936 -0.73 30.67 -22.68
C TRP A 936 -1.28 29.30 -22.28
N MET A 937 -2.30 28.84 -23.00
CA MET A 937 -2.82 27.48 -22.90
C MET A 937 -2.52 26.72 -24.19
N ILE A 938 -1.75 25.63 -24.08
CA ILE A 938 -1.50 24.68 -25.18
C ILE A 938 -2.44 23.49 -24.99
N HIS A 939 -3.08 23.02 -26.06
CA HIS A 939 -3.94 21.82 -26.00
C HIS A 939 -3.88 20.98 -27.27
N SER A 940 -4.39 19.75 -27.20
CA SER A 940 -4.52 18.87 -28.38
C SER A 940 -5.95 18.77 -28.95
N VAL A 941 -6.93 19.42 -28.31
CA VAL A 941 -8.37 19.31 -28.63
C VAL A 941 -8.75 19.99 -29.95
N PRO A 942 -9.30 19.26 -30.94
CA PRO A 942 -9.88 19.85 -32.14
C PRO A 942 -11.23 20.52 -31.87
N ASN A 943 -11.65 21.48 -32.70
CA ASN A 943 -12.90 22.23 -32.58
C ASN A 943 -13.08 22.97 -31.23
N PHE A 944 -11.97 23.38 -30.61
CA PHE A 944 -11.94 24.05 -29.30
C PHE A 944 -11.00 25.27 -29.31
N PRO A 945 -11.28 26.31 -28.51
CA PRO A 945 -12.53 26.56 -27.78
C PRO A 945 -13.63 27.19 -28.66
N PRO A 946 -14.93 27.09 -28.27
CA PRO A 946 -16.04 27.74 -28.97
C PRO A 946 -15.79 29.23 -29.24
N ILE A 947 -16.22 29.74 -30.39
CA ILE A 947 -15.92 31.12 -30.82
C ILE A 947 -16.55 32.14 -29.86
N PRO A 948 -15.77 33.05 -29.23
CA PRO A 948 -16.32 34.14 -28.42
C PRO A 948 -17.18 35.13 -29.22
N ASN A 949 -18.15 35.78 -28.58
CA ASN A 949 -19.02 36.77 -29.22
C ASN A 949 -18.21 37.92 -29.85
N LYS A 950 -17.15 38.36 -29.17
CA LYS A 950 -16.30 39.49 -29.53
C LYS A 950 -15.07 39.08 -30.37
N GLY A 951 -14.26 40.07 -30.72
CA GLY A 951 -13.08 39.91 -31.56
C GLY A 951 -13.40 39.74 -33.06
N ILE A 952 -12.36 39.58 -33.86
CA ILE A 952 -12.40 39.47 -35.32
C ILE A 952 -11.90 38.10 -35.77
N SER A 953 -12.50 37.59 -36.84
CA SER A 953 -11.96 36.46 -37.59
C SER A 953 -10.92 37.01 -38.60
N PRO A 954 -9.74 36.40 -38.76
CA PRO A 954 -8.78 36.84 -39.79
C PRO A 954 -9.35 36.56 -41.18
N GLN A 955 -9.22 37.54 -42.08
CA GLN A 955 -9.67 37.44 -43.47
C GLN A 955 -8.85 36.36 -44.21
N HIS A 956 -9.42 35.17 -44.36
CA HIS A 956 -8.84 34.15 -45.22
C HIS A 956 -9.19 34.45 -46.68
N LYS A 957 -8.18 34.80 -47.48
CA LYS A 957 -8.21 34.61 -48.94
C LYS A 957 -8.20 33.10 -49.22
N ILE A 958 -9.36 32.46 -49.13
CA ILE A 958 -9.60 31.11 -49.64
C ILE A 958 -10.84 31.19 -50.52
N THR A 959 -10.66 30.85 -51.80
CA THR A 959 -11.68 30.86 -52.83
C THR A 959 -12.53 29.59 -52.74
N ASP A 960 -13.67 29.67 -52.07
CA ASP A 960 -14.79 28.75 -52.33
C ASP A 960 -16.13 29.39 -51.93
N ASP A 961 -16.85 29.92 -52.92
CA ASP A 961 -18.19 30.49 -52.75
C ASP A 961 -19.24 29.36 -52.66
N ARG A 962 -19.37 28.74 -51.48
CA ARG A 962 -20.56 27.98 -51.04
C ARG A 962 -20.43 27.57 -49.57
N LEU A 963 -21.01 28.39 -48.67
CA LEU A 963 -21.76 27.96 -47.47
C LEU A 963 -22.23 29.21 -46.72
N THR A 964 -23.51 29.53 -46.84
CA THR A 964 -24.17 30.61 -46.09
C THR A 964 -24.22 30.26 -44.61
N VAL A 965 -23.67 31.13 -43.75
CA VAL A 965 -23.68 30.95 -42.29
C VAL A 965 -24.94 31.57 -41.70
N ASP A 966 -26.06 30.88 -41.84
CA ASP A 966 -27.28 31.17 -41.08
C ASP A 966 -27.18 30.56 -39.67
N GLY A 967 -27.52 31.34 -38.63
CA GLY A 967 -27.66 30.82 -37.26
C GLY A 967 -26.69 31.33 -36.19
N LEU A 968 -26.31 32.62 -36.21
CA LEU A 968 -25.63 33.27 -35.07
C LEU A 968 -26.58 33.43 -33.86
N SER A 969 -26.69 32.38 -33.02
CA SER A 969 -27.35 32.51 -31.73
C SER A 969 -26.55 33.45 -30.81
N SER A 970 -27.18 34.50 -30.30
CA SER A 970 -26.56 35.68 -29.69
C SER A 970 -26.04 35.50 -28.25
N ASN A 971 -25.47 34.34 -27.92
CA ASN A 971 -24.96 34.05 -26.57
C ASN A 971 -23.94 32.89 -26.53
N SER A 972 -22.79 33.04 -27.20
CA SER A 972 -21.71 32.06 -27.12
C SER A 972 -21.17 31.95 -25.70
N LYS A 973 -21.01 30.72 -25.22
CA LYS A 973 -20.60 30.35 -23.86
C LYS A 973 -19.59 29.22 -23.92
N TYR A 974 -18.75 29.10 -22.89
CA TYR A 974 -17.84 27.96 -22.76
C TYR A 974 -18.61 26.64 -22.83
N SER A 975 -18.08 25.72 -23.65
CA SER A 975 -18.46 24.32 -23.75
C SER A 975 -17.27 23.52 -24.27
N TYR A 976 -17.31 22.20 -24.09
CA TYR A 976 -16.30 21.28 -24.61
C TYR A 976 -16.86 20.47 -25.78
N PRO A 977 -16.16 20.39 -26.94
CA PRO A 977 -16.73 19.80 -28.14
C PRO A 977 -16.97 18.30 -28.02
N THR A 978 -18.05 17.80 -28.62
CA THR A 978 -18.40 16.36 -28.65
C THR A 978 -17.27 15.51 -29.24
N SER A 979 -16.61 15.99 -30.30
CA SER A 979 -15.42 15.35 -30.88
C SER A 979 -14.25 15.20 -29.89
N GLY A 980 -14.11 16.15 -28.96
CA GLY A 980 -13.10 16.12 -27.88
C GLY A 980 -13.34 15.05 -26.83
N HIS A 981 -14.52 14.44 -26.76
CA HIS A 981 -14.87 13.43 -25.74
C HIS A 981 -14.29 12.04 -26.03
N VAL A 982 -14.05 11.69 -27.30
CA VAL A 982 -13.70 10.31 -27.68
C VAL A 982 -12.30 9.90 -27.20
N ARG A 983 -11.30 10.76 -27.42
CA ARG A 983 -9.87 10.44 -27.18
C ARG A 983 -9.30 11.17 -25.97
N GLY A 984 -8.16 10.68 -25.47
CA GLY A 984 -7.34 11.40 -24.50
C GLY A 984 -6.82 12.73 -25.08
N GLN A 985 -6.60 13.75 -24.25
CA GLN A 985 -6.11 15.06 -24.69
C GLN A 985 -5.24 15.71 -23.61
N SER A 986 -4.18 16.42 -23.99
CA SER A 986 -3.29 17.13 -23.07
C SER A 986 -3.59 18.64 -23.04
N PHE A 987 -3.37 19.26 -21.88
CA PHE A 987 -3.45 20.69 -21.64
C PHE A 987 -2.31 21.18 -20.75
N LEU A 988 -1.68 22.30 -21.14
CA LEU A 988 -0.71 23.02 -20.32
C LEU A 988 -1.11 24.49 -20.26
N CYS A 989 -1.34 25.04 -19.06
CA CYS A 989 -1.63 26.46 -18.87
C CYS A 989 -0.50 27.14 -18.09
N ILE A 990 0.06 28.22 -18.63
CA ILE A 990 1.17 28.95 -18.02
C ILE A 990 0.78 30.42 -17.91
N SER A 991 0.75 30.96 -16.69
CA SER A 991 0.62 32.40 -16.46
C SER A 991 1.96 33.12 -16.62
N PHE A 992 1.96 34.30 -17.22
CA PHE A 992 3.13 35.08 -17.60
C PHE A 992 3.02 36.54 -17.15
N LYS A 993 4.18 37.16 -16.89
CA LYS A 993 4.33 38.63 -16.81
C LYS A 993 4.37 39.21 -18.23
N ALA A 994 3.99 40.47 -18.39
CA ALA A 994 3.99 41.20 -19.66
C ALA A 994 5.25 40.95 -20.50
N ASN A 995 6.44 41.05 -19.88
CA ASN A 995 7.75 40.90 -20.54
C ASN A 995 8.08 39.50 -21.07
N GLN A 996 7.17 38.52 -20.98
CA GLN A 996 7.36 37.16 -21.50
C GLN A 996 6.45 36.87 -22.70
N LEU A 997 5.40 37.67 -22.92
CA LEU A 997 4.36 37.40 -23.91
C LEU A 997 4.85 37.50 -25.35
N ASP A 998 5.79 38.39 -25.64
CA ASP A 998 6.41 38.50 -26.97
C ASP A 998 7.39 37.35 -27.28
N ILE A 999 7.95 36.70 -26.25
CA ILE A 999 8.74 35.46 -26.40
C ILE A 999 7.82 34.30 -26.82
N VAL A 1000 6.62 34.22 -26.22
CA VAL A 1000 5.55 33.31 -26.66
C VAL A 1000 5.13 33.63 -28.10
N GLY A 1001 4.91 34.90 -28.43
CA GLY A 1001 4.64 35.35 -29.81
C GLY A 1001 5.65 34.82 -30.82
N ARG A 1002 6.95 34.94 -30.51
CA ARG A 1002 8.03 34.39 -31.36
C ARG A 1002 7.91 32.88 -31.55
N GLN A 1003 7.67 32.12 -30.48
CA GLN A 1003 7.48 30.66 -30.58
C GLN A 1003 6.28 30.29 -31.45
N LEU A 1004 5.17 31.02 -31.36
CA LEU A 1004 3.97 30.82 -32.18
C LEU A 1004 4.20 31.13 -33.68
N ILE A 1005 5.04 32.13 -33.99
CA ILE A 1005 5.49 32.41 -35.37
C ILE A 1005 6.29 31.23 -35.94
N TYR A 1006 7.22 30.68 -35.15
CA TYR A 1006 7.97 29.48 -35.53
C TYR A 1006 7.07 28.26 -35.73
N SER A 1007 6.12 27.99 -34.81
CA SER A 1007 5.14 26.91 -34.92
C SER A 1007 4.15 27.07 -36.08
N GLN A 1008 4.13 28.21 -36.77
CA GLN A 1008 3.24 28.52 -37.90
C GLN A 1008 1.75 28.33 -37.57
N ILE A 1009 1.32 28.85 -36.42
CA ILE A 1009 -0.06 28.70 -35.93
C ILE A 1009 -1.13 29.18 -36.91
N ILE A 1010 -2.32 28.60 -36.81
CA ILE A 1010 -3.53 29.00 -37.56
C ILE A 1010 -4.50 29.66 -36.60
N VAL A 1011 -4.54 30.98 -36.64
CA VAL A 1011 -5.45 31.80 -35.84
C VAL A 1011 -6.81 31.81 -36.53
N TYR A 1012 -7.88 31.44 -35.81
CA TYR A 1012 -9.25 31.48 -36.35
C TYR A 1012 -10.09 32.61 -35.74
N ARG A 1013 -9.69 33.12 -34.55
CA ARG A 1013 -10.33 34.27 -33.91
C ARG A 1013 -9.30 35.01 -33.05
N LYS A 1014 -9.38 36.34 -33.00
CA LYS A 1014 -8.49 37.18 -32.17
C LYS A 1014 -9.16 38.47 -31.74
N ASN A 1015 -8.69 39.07 -30.64
CA ASN A 1015 -8.90 40.47 -30.33
C ASN A 1015 -7.55 41.17 -30.16
N LEU A 1016 -7.40 42.34 -30.77
CA LEU A 1016 -6.16 43.11 -30.83
C LEU A 1016 -6.44 44.60 -30.50
N PRO A 1017 -6.66 44.96 -29.23
CA PRO A 1017 -6.75 46.36 -28.82
C PRO A 1017 -5.48 47.12 -29.20
N LYS A 1018 -5.58 48.38 -29.64
CA LYS A 1018 -4.45 49.13 -30.24
C LYS A 1018 -3.27 49.28 -29.28
N GLU A 1019 -3.58 49.55 -28.02
CA GLU A 1019 -2.64 49.79 -26.94
C GLU A 1019 -1.86 48.51 -26.61
N LEU A 1020 -2.58 47.39 -26.43
CA LEU A 1020 -1.97 46.08 -26.17
C LEU A 1020 -1.22 45.53 -27.39
N SER A 1021 -1.68 45.82 -28.61
CA SER A 1021 -0.98 45.44 -29.84
C SER A 1021 0.35 46.18 -30.00
N SER A 1022 0.38 47.45 -29.57
CA SER A 1022 1.61 48.25 -29.53
C SER A 1022 2.56 47.79 -28.41
N GLN A 1023 2.02 47.27 -27.30
CA GLN A 1023 2.79 46.72 -26.19
C GLN A 1023 3.38 45.33 -26.49
N TYR A 1024 2.69 44.51 -27.29
CA TYR A 1024 3.08 43.14 -27.63
C TYR A 1024 3.18 42.94 -29.16
N PRO A 1025 4.17 43.58 -29.83
CA PRO A 1025 4.27 43.56 -31.28
C PRO A 1025 4.57 42.15 -31.83
N THR A 1026 5.46 41.37 -31.20
CA THR A 1026 5.78 40.01 -31.68
C THR A 1026 4.60 39.05 -31.51
N LEU A 1027 3.81 39.23 -30.44
CA LEU A 1027 2.57 38.47 -30.24
C LEU A 1027 1.47 38.90 -31.23
N THR A 1028 1.44 40.18 -31.59
CA THR A 1028 0.55 40.72 -32.65
C THR A 1028 0.93 40.17 -34.03
N ASP A 1029 2.22 40.05 -34.33
CA ASP A 1029 2.73 39.41 -35.55
C ASP A 1029 2.32 37.93 -35.62
N ALA A 1030 2.37 37.21 -34.49
CA ALA A 1030 1.83 35.85 -34.38
C ALA A 1030 0.32 35.80 -34.63
N ALA A 1031 -0.45 36.76 -34.06
CA ALA A 1031 -1.89 36.91 -34.30
C ALA A 1031 -2.23 37.24 -35.77
N ASN A 1032 -1.30 37.89 -36.47
CA ASN A 1032 -1.36 38.20 -37.89
C ASN A 1032 -0.77 37.08 -38.78
N GLN A 1033 -0.38 35.96 -38.17
CA GLN A 1033 0.17 34.77 -38.84
C GLN A 1033 1.42 35.05 -39.69
N ILE A 1034 2.25 36.01 -39.28
CA ILE A 1034 3.56 36.24 -39.90
C ILE A 1034 4.38 34.95 -39.81
N ARG A 1035 5.14 34.64 -40.87
CA ARG A 1035 5.88 33.38 -41.03
C ARG A 1035 7.39 33.64 -41.13
N ILE A 1036 8.18 32.75 -40.54
CA ILE A 1036 9.64 32.71 -40.73
C ILE A 1036 9.96 32.46 -42.21
N LYS A 1037 10.55 33.45 -42.88
CA LYS A 1037 10.96 33.34 -44.29
C LYS A 1037 12.38 32.78 -44.45
N ASN A 1038 13.28 33.18 -43.56
CA ASN A 1038 14.73 32.93 -43.61
C ASN A 1038 15.18 32.04 -42.43
N PRO A 1039 16.29 31.30 -42.55
CA PRO A 1039 16.80 30.47 -41.44
C PRO A 1039 17.28 31.32 -40.25
N PRO A 1040 17.34 30.77 -39.02
CA PRO A 1040 17.05 29.38 -38.66
C PRO A 1040 15.55 29.05 -38.69
N TYR A 1041 15.21 27.81 -39.03
CA TYR A 1041 13.82 27.30 -39.15
C TYR A 1041 13.31 26.58 -37.89
N SER A 1042 14.12 26.55 -36.84
CA SER A 1042 13.77 26.03 -35.51
C SER A 1042 14.26 27.01 -34.44
N ASN A 1043 13.52 27.17 -33.36
CA ASN A 1043 13.89 28.02 -32.23
C ASN A 1043 13.76 27.30 -30.89
N LYS A 1044 14.56 27.74 -29.91
CA LYS A 1044 14.54 27.31 -28.52
C LYS A 1044 14.58 28.55 -27.63
N GLU A 1045 13.55 28.73 -26.80
CA GLU A 1045 13.45 29.86 -25.88
C GLU A 1045 13.28 29.36 -24.44
N VAL A 1046 13.82 30.08 -23.47
CA VAL A 1046 13.52 29.87 -22.05
C VAL A 1046 12.53 30.94 -21.61
N ILE A 1047 11.35 30.53 -21.17
CA ILE A 1047 10.24 31.39 -20.78
C ILE A 1047 9.94 31.19 -19.30
N LYS A 1048 9.71 32.27 -18.55
CA LYS A 1048 9.48 32.23 -17.10
C LYS A 1048 8.04 32.54 -16.75
N SER A 1049 7.39 31.72 -15.93
CA SER A 1049 6.04 32.02 -15.45
C SER A 1049 5.99 33.29 -14.60
N SER A 1050 4.78 33.74 -14.25
CA SER A 1050 4.56 34.78 -13.23
C SER A 1050 5.26 34.48 -11.90
N ALA A 1051 5.28 33.20 -11.48
CA ALA A 1051 6.01 32.68 -10.33
C ALA A 1051 7.52 32.48 -10.56
N SER A 1052 8.05 32.83 -11.73
CA SER A 1052 9.45 32.69 -12.15
C SER A 1052 9.96 31.24 -12.34
N LEU A 1053 9.05 30.26 -12.48
CA LEU A 1053 9.40 28.90 -12.91
C LEU A 1053 9.84 28.91 -14.38
N GLU A 1054 10.94 28.22 -14.69
CA GLU A 1054 11.50 28.17 -16.06
C GLU A 1054 10.89 27.02 -16.88
N PHE A 1055 10.48 27.37 -18.10
CA PHE A 1055 10.00 26.48 -19.15
C PHE A 1055 10.92 26.61 -20.37
N VAL A 1056 11.16 25.51 -21.09
CA VAL A 1056 11.93 25.51 -22.34
C VAL A 1056 10.99 25.22 -23.49
N SER A 1057 10.71 26.23 -24.31
CA SER A 1057 9.86 26.10 -25.50
C SER A 1057 10.70 25.76 -26.72
N PHE A 1058 10.32 24.70 -27.42
CA PHE A 1058 10.89 24.29 -28.69
C PHE A 1058 9.82 24.45 -29.78
N ALA A 1059 10.16 25.15 -30.86
CA ALA A 1059 9.27 25.32 -32.01
C ALA A 1059 10.05 25.16 -33.32
N LYS A 1060 9.36 24.72 -34.37
CA LYS A 1060 9.90 24.62 -35.72
C LYS A 1060 8.86 25.00 -36.78
N SER A 1061 9.33 25.45 -37.94
CA SER A 1061 8.53 25.61 -39.14
C SER A 1061 8.62 24.38 -40.05
N ASP A 1062 7.69 24.28 -41.01
CA ASP A 1062 7.74 23.35 -42.16
C ASP A 1062 9.13 23.24 -42.81
N LYS A 1063 9.81 24.37 -43.06
CA LYS A 1063 11.14 24.45 -43.69
C LYS A 1063 12.27 23.74 -42.93
N TRP A 1064 12.06 23.27 -41.70
CA TRP A 1064 13.10 22.57 -40.92
C TRP A 1064 13.24 21.08 -41.27
N GLN A 1065 12.18 20.45 -41.80
CA GLN A 1065 12.19 19.11 -42.43
C GLN A 1065 12.79 17.93 -41.62
N LYS A 1066 12.91 18.04 -40.29
CA LYS A 1066 13.39 16.97 -39.38
C LYS A 1066 12.37 16.60 -38.28
N ASP A 1067 12.64 15.56 -37.49
CA ASP A 1067 11.77 15.11 -36.38
C ASP A 1067 11.99 16.02 -35.17
N LEU A 1068 10.95 16.71 -34.71
CA LEU A 1068 11.06 17.64 -33.57
C LEU A 1068 11.68 16.93 -32.36
N TYR A 1069 11.30 15.67 -32.12
CA TYR A 1069 11.66 14.97 -30.90
C TYR A 1069 13.09 14.41 -30.96
N SER A 1070 13.50 13.72 -32.02
CA SER A 1070 14.86 13.15 -32.13
C SER A 1070 15.93 14.11 -32.64
N ASP A 1071 15.60 15.10 -33.48
CA ASP A 1071 16.59 16.02 -34.05
C ASP A 1071 16.72 17.36 -33.28
N LEU A 1072 15.74 17.73 -32.43
CA LEU A 1072 15.79 18.97 -31.63
C LEU A 1072 15.66 18.71 -30.12
N VAL A 1073 14.55 18.10 -29.65
CA VAL A 1073 14.27 18.02 -28.21
C VAL A 1073 15.25 17.09 -27.48
N ALA A 1074 15.42 15.84 -27.91
CA ALA A 1074 16.32 14.89 -27.24
C ALA A 1074 17.78 15.40 -27.19
N PRO A 1075 18.39 15.90 -28.29
CA PRO A 1075 19.74 16.47 -28.26
C PRO A 1075 19.87 17.68 -27.34
N GLN A 1076 18.87 18.57 -27.31
CA GLN A 1076 18.90 19.78 -26.47
C GLN A 1076 18.69 19.49 -24.98
N LEU A 1077 17.92 18.46 -24.63
CA LEU A 1077 17.74 17.96 -23.26
C LEU A 1077 18.80 16.91 -22.86
N ARG A 1078 19.66 16.48 -23.80
CA ARG A 1078 20.72 15.46 -23.63
C ARG A 1078 20.21 14.17 -22.97
N SER A 1079 19.01 13.72 -23.32
CA SER A 1079 18.29 12.65 -22.63
C SER A 1079 17.42 11.84 -23.58
N ASN A 1080 17.32 10.52 -23.34
CA ASN A 1080 16.40 9.65 -24.06
C ASN A 1080 14.95 9.97 -23.66
N LEU A 1081 14.00 9.78 -24.57
CA LEU A 1081 12.61 10.23 -24.46
C LEU A 1081 11.60 9.11 -24.73
N PHE A 1082 10.57 9.01 -23.90
CA PHE A 1082 9.30 8.39 -24.25
C PHE A 1082 8.35 9.47 -24.78
N VAL A 1083 7.69 9.21 -25.92
CA VAL A 1083 6.82 10.16 -26.61
C VAL A 1083 5.43 9.55 -26.80
N GLU A 1084 4.42 10.18 -26.21
CA GLU A 1084 3.00 9.93 -26.50
C GLU A 1084 2.56 10.89 -27.61
N SER A 1085 1.85 10.35 -28.61
CA SER A 1085 1.43 11.06 -29.80
C SER A 1085 0.37 10.23 -30.52
N TYR A 1086 -0.54 10.90 -31.24
CA TYR A 1086 -1.58 10.20 -31.99
C TYR A 1086 -0.97 9.33 -33.11
N LEU A 1087 -1.12 8.00 -32.99
CA LEU A 1087 -0.49 7.02 -33.89
C LEU A 1087 -1.40 6.52 -35.04
N ASN A 1088 -2.69 6.88 -35.06
CA ASN A 1088 -3.64 6.36 -36.07
C ASN A 1088 -3.62 7.15 -37.40
N GLY A 1089 -2.70 8.11 -37.55
CA GLY A 1089 -2.53 8.88 -38.80
C GLY A 1089 -1.64 8.16 -39.81
N PRO A 1090 -1.79 8.44 -41.12
CA PRO A 1090 -0.89 7.91 -42.14
C PRO A 1090 0.55 8.39 -41.92
N GLY A 1091 1.51 7.48 -42.12
CA GLY A 1091 2.93 7.78 -41.95
C GLY A 1091 3.40 7.82 -40.49
N LYS A 1092 2.98 6.87 -39.65
CA LYS A 1092 3.57 6.66 -38.31
C LYS A 1092 5.09 6.59 -38.40
N LEU A 1093 5.79 7.34 -37.56
CA LEU A 1093 7.24 7.20 -37.36
C LEU A 1093 7.53 6.09 -36.36
N ASN A 1094 8.46 5.20 -36.67
CA ASN A 1094 8.96 4.22 -35.72
C ASN A 1094 9.81 4.87 -34.61
N SER A 1095 9.99 4.16 -33.51
CA SER A 1095 10.94 4.51 -32.45
C SER A 1095 12.36 4.63 -33.01
N ASN A 1096 13.06 5.70 -32.66
CA ASN A 1096 14.40 6.00 -33.15
C ASN A 1096 15.44 5.66 -32.09
N CYS A 1097 16.30 4.68 -32.37
CA CYS A 1097 17.35 4.21 -31.47
C CYS A 1097 18.76 4.44 -32.06
N HIS A 1098 18.92 5.55 -32.80
CA HIS A 1098 20.22 6.01 -33.32
C HIS A 1098 20.62 7.29 -32.58
N GLY A 1099 21.67 7.22 -31.75
CA GLY A 1099 22.06 8.33 -30.88
C GLY A 1099 21.27 8.32 -29.58
N LEU A 1100 20.58 9.42 -29.27
CA LEU A 1100 19.65 9.47 -28.13
C LEU A 1100 18.33 8.81 -28.50
N GLU A 1101 17.88 7.89 -27.66
CA GLU A 1101 16.72 7.04 -27.97
C GLU A 1101 15.41 7.81 -27.79
N VAL A 1102 14.53 7.70 -28.78
CA VAL A 1102 13.18 8.28 -28.78
C VAL A 1102 12.19 7.17 -29.09
N HIS A 1103 11.55 6.66 -28.03
CA HIS A 1103 10.58 5.58 -28.10
C HIS A 1103 9.16 6.12 -28.12
N ASN A 1104 8.34 5.58 -29.03
CA ASN A 1104 6.90 5.84 -28.99
C ASN A 1104 6.27 5.07 -27.84
N ILE A 1105 5.37 5.69 -27.10
CA ILE A 1105 4.51 5.00 -26.15
C ILE A 1105 3.47 4.17 -26.93
N LYS A 1106 3.09 3.01 -26.38
CA LYS A 1106 2.06 2.11 -26.92
C LYS A 1106 0.83 2.05 -26.04
N SER A 1107 0.99 2.16 -24.72
CA SER A 1107 -0.13 2.25 -23.78
C SER A 1107 0.23 3.09 -22.56
N VAL A 1108 -0.82 3.72 -22.01
CA VAL A 1108 -0.78 4.61 -20.86
C VAL A 1108 -1.63 4.00 -19.74
N LYS A 1109 -1.13 4.02 -18.50
CA LYS A 1109 -1.84 3.55 -17.30
C LYS A 1109 -1.91 4.66 -16.26
N LEU A 1110 -3.10 5.21 -16.03
CA LEU A 1110 -3.33 6.28 -15.07
C LEU A 1110 -3.85 5.69 -13.75
N GLN A 1111 -2.91 5.39 -12.84
CA GLN A 1111 -3.18 4.69 -11.58
C GLN A 1111 -4.23 5.39 -10.71
N ALA A 1112 -4.14 6.72 -10.55
CA ALA A 1112 -5.09 7.50 -9.74
C ALA A 1112 -6.52 7.62 -10.35
N ALA A 1113 -6.74 7.09 -11.56
CA ALA A 1113 -8.08 6.86 -12.13
C ALA A 1113 -8.41 5.36 -12.29
N ASN A 1114 -7.48 4.46 -11.94
CA ASN A 1114 -7.49 3.02 -12.20
C ASN A 1114 -7.90 2.65 -13.63
N ILE A 1115 -7.23 3.25 -14.62
CA ILE A 1115 -7.49 3.00 -16.05
C ILE A 1115 -6.21 2.74 -16.83
N GLN A 1116 -6.35 1.97 -17.90
CA GLN A 1116 -5.32 1.72 -18.90
C GLN A 1116 -5.94 1.83 -20.30
N PHE A 1117 -5.21 2.42 -21.24
CA PHE A 1117 -5.64 2.55 -22.63
C PHE A 1117 -4.44 2.59 -23.58
N THR A 1118 -4.66 2.27 -24.85
CA THR A 1118 -3.60 2.33 -25.88
C THR A 1118 -3.42 3.74 -26.40
N SER A 1119 -2.21 4.06 -26.91
CA SER A 1119 -1.92 5.33 -27.60
C SER A 1119 -2.77 5.55 -28.87
N THR A 1120 -3.47 4.51 -29.35
CA THR A 1120 -4.47 4.63 -30.42
C THR A 1120 -5.81 5.22 -29.94
N GLN A 1121 -6.07 5.21 -28.63
CA GLN A 1121 -7.20 5.87 -27.97
C GLN A 1121 -6.84 7.27 -27.46
N ASP A 1122 -5.56 7.64 -27.47
CA ASP A 1122 -5.07 8.96 -27.06
C ASP A 1122 -4.87 9.90 -28.26
N HIS A 1123 -5.18 11.18 -28.07
CA HIS A 1123 -4.86 12.27 -29.00
C HIS A 1123 -4.05 13.38 -28.32
N SER A 1124 -3.54 13.15 -27.11
CA SER A 1124 -2.55 14.00 -26.46
C SER A 1124 -1.22 14.04 -27.21
N LYS A 1125 -0.32 14.95 -26.79
CA LYS A 1125 1.09 14.98 -27.20
C LYS A 1125 1.91 15.37 -25.99
N TRP A 1126 2.63 14.42 -25.43
CA TRP A 1126 3.53 14.68 -24.31
C TRP A 1126 4.76 13.78 -24.36
N VAL A 1127 5.80 14.23 -23.67
CA VAL A 1127 7.12 13.62 -23.66
C VAL A 1127 7.56 13.50 -22.22
N VAL A 1128 8.20 12.39 -21.88
CA VAL A 1128 8.88 12.22 -20.60
C VAL A 1128 10.25 11.60 -20.82
N THR A 1129 11.24 12.07 -20.08
CA THR A 1129 12.62 11.55 -20.14
C THR A 1129 12.74 10.20 -19.45
N MET A 1130 13.63 9.34 -19.96
CA MET A 1130 13.84 7.99 -19.40
C MET A 1130 14.72 7.97 -18.13
N ASP A 1131 15.71 8.88 -18.08
CA ASP A 1131 16.73 8.95 -17.02
C ASP A 1131 16.13 9.41 -15.67
N ASN A 1132 16.17 8.56 -14.63
CA ASN A 1132 15.81 8.93 -13.25
C ASN A 1132 16.93 9.73 -12.54
N LYS A 1133 17.53 10.70 -13.23
CA LYS A 1133 18.61 11.57 -12.70
C LYS A 1133 18.03 12.93 -12.35
N LYS A 1134 18.25 13.41 -11.11
CA LYS A 1134 17.61 14.62 -10.55
C LYS A 1134 17.68 15.92 -11.38
N ASN A 1135 18.60 16.04 -12.33
CA ASN A 1135 18.74 17.21 -13.20
C ASN A 1135 18.18 17.01 -14.62
N LYS A 1136 17.59 15.85 -14.91
CA LYS A 1136 17.08 15.43 -16.23
C LYS A 1136 15.59 15.08 -16.24
N SER A 1137 14.84 15.42 -15.20
CA SER A 1137 13.44 15.03 -15.02
C SER A 1137 12.49 15.94 -15.81
N TRP A 1138 12.59 15.88 -17.14
CA TRP A 1138 11.81 16.70 -18.07
C TRP A 1138 10.50 16.04 -18.47
N VAL A 1139 9.41 16.81 -18.33
CA VAL A 1139 8.13 16.60 -19.03
C VAL A 1139 8.02 17.66 -20.11
N CYS A 1140 7.54 17.31 -21.30
CA CYS A 1140 7.10 18.27 -22.30
C CYS A 1140 5.65 18.03 -22.69
N ILE A 1141 4.88 19.09 -22.87
CA ILE A 1141 3.52 19.03 -23.42
C ILE A 1141 3.53 19.87 -24.70
N GLY A 1142 3.04 19.29 -25.79
CA GLY A 1142 3.08 19.93 -27.09
C GLY A 1142 1.83 19.70 -27.91
N ASP A 1143 1.97 20.01 -29.19
CA ASP A 1143 0.85 20.13 -30.10
C ASP A 1143 1.08 19.35 -31.41
N ILE A 1144 2.33 19.12 -31.83
CA ILE A 1144 2.66 18.38 -33.07
C ILE A 1144 2.76 16.86 -32.88
N ASN A 1145 2.11 16.11 -33.78
CA ASN A 1145 2.20 14.64 -33.85
C ASN A 1145 3.58 14.16 -34.32
N ARG A 1146 4.10 13.08 -33.72
CA ARG A 1146 5.28 12.36 -34.19
C ARG A 1146 4.94 11.41 -35.36
N ALA A 1147 4.66 11.99 -36.53
CA ALA A 1147 4.37 11.30 -37.78
C ALA A 1147 5.10 11.96 -38.96
N ASN A 1148 5.18 11.29 -40.12
CA ASN A 1148 5.84 11.79 -41.34
C ASN A 1148 5.31 13.17 -41.78
N THR A 1149 4.03 13.47 -41.51
CA THR A 1149 3.42 14.79 -41.77
C THR A 1149 4.12 15.92 -41.02
N GLN A 1150 4.83 15.64 -39.91
CA GLN A 1150 5.60 16.65 -39.19
C GLN A 1150 6.73 17.23 -40.03
N TYR A 1151 7.31 16.50 -40.98
CA TYR A 1151 8.44 17.00 -41.78
C TYR A 1151 8.03 18.21 -42.63
N ASN A 1152 6.76 18.31 -43.01
CA ASN A 1152 6.24 19.39 -43.86
C ASN A 1152 5.30 20.36 -43.11
N ARG A 1153 5.35 20.39 -41.77
CA ARG A 1153 4.49 21.22 -40.93
C ARG A 1153 5.25 21.85 -39.77
N GLY A 1154 4.84 23.05 -39.39
CA GLY A 1154 5.30 23.70 -38.16
C GLY A 1154 4.65 23.12 -36.91
N GLY A 1155 5.19 23.45 -35.75
CA GLY A 1155 4.65 23.09 -34.44
C GLY A 1155 5.73 23.06 -33.36
N GLY A 1156 5.34 22.74 -32.12
CA GLY A 1156 6.27 22.78 -30.99
C GLY A 1156 5.91 21.88 -29.81
N THR A 1157 6.67 22.07 -28.74
CA THR A 1157 6.42 21.51 -27.41
C THR A 1157 7.09 22.38 -26.35
N VAL A 1158 6.48 22.47 -25.16
CA VAL A 1158 7.03 23.21 -24.01
C VAL A 1158 7.39 22.24 -22.90
N CYS A 1159 8.66 22.27 -22.50
CA CYS A 1159 9.24 21.40 -21.50
C CYS A 1159 9.45 22.09 -20.15
N LEU A 1160 9.33 21.34 -19.06
CA LEU A 1160 9.63 21.77 -17.69
C LEU A 1160 10.32 20.65 -16.90
N ASN A 1161 11.27 21.03 -16.05
CA ASN A 1161 12.12 20.10 -15.29
C ASN A 1161 11.66 20.04 -13.82
N LEU A 1162 10.57 19.31 -13.57
CA LEU A 1162 10.01 19.12 -12.23
C LEU A 1162 9.89 17.63 -11.92
N PHE A 1163 10.70 17.14 -10.98
CA PHE A 1163 10.82 15.71 -10.65
C PHE A 1163 9.48 15.02 -10.39
N TYR A 1164 8.56 15.65 -9.65
CA TYR A 1164 7.29 15.03 -9.28
C TYR A 1164 6.27 15.03 -10.45
N LEU A 1165 6.25 16.07 -11.28
CA LEU A 1165 5.46 16.06 -12.53
C LEU A 1165 6.03 15.01 -13.50
N TRP A 1166 7.36 14.92 -13.60
CA TRP A 1166 8.06 13.89 -14.35
C TRP A 1166 7.71 12.49 -13.87
N LYS A 1167 7.70 12.24 -12.55
CA LYS A 1167 7.30 10.96 -11.98
C LYS A 1167 5.85 10.61 -12.39
N ASN A 1168 4.92 11.54 -12.24
CA ASN A 1168 3.52 11.35 -12.66
C ASN A 1168 3.36 10.99 -14.14
N TYR A 1169 4.11 11.61 -15.05
CA TYR A 1169 4.07 11.26 -16.47
C TYR A 1169 4.89 10.00 -16.81
N ARG A 1170 5.98 9.73 -16.07
CA ARG A 1170 6.86 8.58 -16.28
C ARG A 1170 6.21 7.28 -15.84
N ASP A 1171 5.53 7.29 -14.70
CA ASP A 1171 4.82 6.13 -14.15
C ASP A 1171 3.54 5.83 -14.95
N SER A 1172 3.00 6.82 -15.67
CA SER A 1172 1.92 6.62 -16.65
C SER A 1172 2.33 5.82 -17.90
N VAL A 1173 3.63 5.65 -18.18
CA VAL A 1173 4.12 4.88 -19.34
C VAL A 1173 4.05 3.38 -19.04
N ASN A 1174 3.08 2.69 -19.65
CA ASN A 1174 2.82 1.27 -19.38
C ASN A 1174 3.50 0.32 -20.38
N ASP A 1175 3.49 0.66 -21.68
CA ASP A 1175 4.17 -0.09 -22.73
C ASP A 1175 4.75 0.86 -23.78
N VAL A 1176 5.83 0.45 -24.44
CA VAL A 1176 6.59 1.25 -25.41
C VAL A 1176 6.95 0.43 -26.64
N GLU A 1177 7.04 1.10 -27.78
CA GLU A 1177 7.43 0.46 -29.02
C GLU A 1177 8.93 0.07 -28.99
N PRO A 1178 9.27 -1.18 -29.31
CA PRO A 1178 10.67 -1.61 -29.37
C PRO A 1178 11.38 -0.99 -30.58
N CYS A 1179 12.70 -0.84 -30.48
CA CYS A 1179 13.53 -0.42 -31.60
C CYS A 1179 13.29 -1.34 -32.82
N PRO A 1180 13.16 -0.78 -34.04
CA PRO A 1180 13.06 -1.60 -35.25
C PRO A 1180 14.23 -2.58 -35.36
N LYS A 1181 13.94 -3.88 -35.48
CA LYS A 1181 14.96 -4.91 -35.70
C LYS A 1181 15.81 -4.50 -36.91
N ARG A 1182 17.13 -4.40 -36.74
CA ARG A 1182 18.05 -4.10 -37.85
C ARG A 1182 17.93 -5.21 -38.89
N SER A 1183 17.22 -4.94 -39.99
CA SER A 1183 17.13 -5.87 -41.11
C SER A 1183 18.52 -6.21 -41.62
N ILE A 1184 18.83 -7.51 -41.67
CA ILE A 1184 20.12 -8.04 -42.15
C ILE A 1184 20.40 -7.55 -43.59
N PHE A 1185 19.35 -7.35 -44.41
CA PHE A 1185 19.46 -6.78 -45.75
C PHE A 1185 20.07 -5.38 -45.81
N LYS A 1186 19.90 -4.53 -44.78
CA LYS A 1186 20.52 -3.18 -44.76
C LYS A 1186 22.02 -3.19 -44.46
N LYS A 1187 22.58 -4.30 -43.94
CA LYS A 1187 24.05 -4.48 -43.88
C LYS A 1187 24.63 -4.82 -45.25
N ILE A 1188 23.89 -5.54 -46.09
CA ILE A 1188 24.34 -5.98 -47.42
C ILE A 1188 24.35 -4.79 -48.38
N SER A 1189 23.34 -3.91 -48.36
CA SER A 1189 23.36 -2.70 -49.18
C SER A 1189 24.52 -1.75 -48.83
N SER A 1190 24.92 -1.65 -47.55
CA SER A 1190 26.09 -0.84 -47.16
C SER A 1190 27.45 -1.43 -47.54
N TRP A 1191 27.47 -2.63 -48.15
CA TRP A 1191 28.68 -3.25 -48.72
C TRP A 1191 28.69 -3.20 -50.26
N PHE A 1192 27.58 -2.80 -50.89
CA PHE A 1192 27.43 -2.67 -52.35
C PHE A 1192 26.75 -1.34 -52.72
N GLY A 1193 27.51 -0.24 -52.66
CA GLY A 1193 27.17 1.06 -53.25
C GLY A 1193 26.08 1.85 -52.54
#